data_AF-A0A7I7MDT1-F1
#
_entry.id   AF-A0A7I7MDT1-F1
#
_cell.length_a   1.000
_cell.length_b   1.000
_cell.length_c   1.000
_cell.angle_alpha   90.00
_cell.angle_beta   90.00
_cell.angle_gamma   90.00
#
_symmetry.space_group_name_H-M   'P 1'
#
loop_
_entity.id
_entity.type
_entity.pdbx_description
1 polymer ?
#
loop_
_entity_poly.entity_id
_entity_poly.type
_entity_poly.pdbx_seq_one_letter_code
_entity_poly.pdbx_strand_id
1 'polypeptide(L)'
;MNGISGPGTCSCCTGLTVRTPGVVENRPGLAEVRYRSGVHGDFLASMLARLSSDGQPALAGLRTRDGDDLTIALLDAWAVACDVLTFYTERLANESYLRTATERTSLQELGKLVAYPLSPGVAAATWLAFALERPPALPALDPPDPGQVPPEVPDAVILPVGLRVQSVPGPGEQAQTFETVEQIEARPEWNALPVVRTHQYLPALGRTDAWLDGVGLNVAKGDAILFAEDDPINDPWDVQLLTEVAIDAARMRTHVVWESALGSYPPPNEPAAFVLRKRLAVFGHNAPVFRAMNATFRAGYQVAAGIPVDLNAPQWPNFVAVTTDIAGNTVVDLDGPHPDVVRGSWLVLSQDGTGFYRGLYEVVQRAELSRAEFGISGKVTRLTLAGTAHAFGTPREVTVMAVADPLTVVEAPDDTAVGGPVVVVDGDAAEMSADRTVVLAGTAADGTAQSEVITIKTATRNPDGRTTLTLRSALTKSYVRATAVVFGNVAHAGHGQTITQILGSGDARRPFQTFAVQQGPLTFVPDDSPSGATSTLRVEVDGVCWSELATTFGSAPPDRVFVTREEPGGSRSVVFGDGQRGARPATGSNNVRATYRIGIGTGGNLRVGQLSQALDRPLGLKGVSNPVEATGGVDPQQESDARLSIPVGVRTLGRAVSLQDFADFALAFTGIGKAAATVLSLRGVRTVVVTIADKDGFAPPDTTVARLRDSLRGQSDPHVRAVVLPVVKVDLRLALTVRTDPLRESAAVLSAVAAALRTVYGHSAVNVGAPVHQSAVIATAAAVPGVVGVDLDRLYRAGDAPSLQQRVLAMAAHDQGDEPVAAELLGLPADGFDWLWEMT
;
A
#
# COMPACT_ATOMS: atom_id res chain seq x y z
N MET A 1 -25.28 74.41 -31.32
CA MET A 1 -25.49 75.74 -31.95
C MET A 1 -24.23 76.55 -31.68
N ASN A 2 -23.47 76.87 -32.72
CA ASN A 2 -22.18 77.56 -32.60
C ASN A 2 -22.38 79.07 -32.72
N GLY A 3 -22.13 79.79 -31.63
CA GLY A 3 -21.94 81.24 -31.63
C GLY A 3 -20.44 81.56 -31.69
N ILE A 4 -20.06 82.39 -32.65
CA ILE A 4 -18.68 82.82 -32.92
C ILE A 4 -18.35 83.99 -31.98
N SER A 5 -17.25 83.88 -31.21
CA SER A 5 -16.59 84.98 -30.50
C SER A 5 -15.24 85.31 -31.14
N GLY A 6 -14.86 86.60 -31.11
CA GLY A 6 -13.82 87.23 -31.94
C GLY A 6 -12.36 86.92 -31.62
N PRO A 7 -11.41 87.49 -32.38
CA PRO A 7 -10.00 87.12 -32.36
C PRO A 7 -9.25 87.92 -31.31
N GLY A 8 -8.87 87.28 -30.20
CA GLY A 8 -8.18 87.99 -29.12
C GLY A 8 -7.82 87.16 -27.90
N THR A 9 -7.36 85.92 -28.04
CA THR A 9 -6.67 85.19 -26.98
C THR A 9 -5.54 84.35 -27.59
N CYS A 10 -4.31 84.51 -27.07
CA CYS A 10 -3.19 83.70 -27.51
C CYS A 10 -3.44 82.23 -27.10
N SER A 11 -3.31 81.32 -28.06
CA SER A 11 -3.36 79.87 -27.86
C SER A 11 -2.03 79.37 -27.26
N CYS A 12 -1.54 80.02 -26.19
CA CYS A 12 -0.31 79.64 -25.47
C CYS A 12 -0.60 78.79 -24.22
N CYS A 13 -1.86 78.69 -23.79
CA CYS A 13 -2.29 77.88 -22.63
C CYS A 13 -2.91 76.53 -23.03
N THR A 14 -2.91 76.18 -24.31
CA THR A 14 -3.54 74.97 -24.89
C THR A 14 -2.85 73.66 -24.49
N GLY A 15 -1.78 73.71 -23.69
CA GLY A 15 -0.93 72.57 -23.35
C GLY A 15 -1.01 72.05 -21.91
N LEU A 16 -1.72 72.73 -20.99
CA LEU A 16 -1.83 72.32 -19.59
C LEU A 16 -3.27 71.86 -19.27
N THR A 17 -3.58 70.61 -19.58
CA THR A 17 -4.87 69.99 -19.28
C THR A 17 -4.82 69.24 -17.95
N VAL A 18 -5.88 69.39 -17.15
CA VAL A 18 -6.09 68.57 -15.96
C VAL A 18 -6.36 67.14 -16.41
N ARG A 19 -5.53 66.19 -15.94
CA ARG A 19 -5.60 64.77 -16.27
C ARG A 19 -6.23 63.92 -15.16
N THR A 20 -6.27 64.45 -13.93
CA THR A 20 -6.78 63.74 -12.75
C THR A 20 -8.00 64.43 -12.12
N PRO A 21 -9.01 63.68 -11.66
CA PRO A 21 -9.09 62.22 -11.68
C PRO A 21 -9.36 61.68 -13.09
N GLY A 22 -8.60 60.68 -13.50
CA GLY A 22 -8.82 59.93 -14.72
C GLY A 22 -10.09 59.09 -14.63
N VAL A 23 -10.69 58.78 -15.79
CA VAL A 23 -11.88 57.94 -15.87
C VAL A 23 -11.47 56.49 -15.60
N VAL A 24 -12.12 55.86 -14.63
CA VAL A 24 -11.94 54.44 -14.32
C VAL A 24 -12.94 53.64 -15.15
N GLU A 25 -12.45 52.92 -16.16
CA GLU A 25 -13.27 52.03 -17.00
C GLU A 25 -12.66 50.63 -17.04
N ASN A 26 -13.48 49.61 -16.74
CA ASN A 26 -13.08 48.22 -16.75
C ASN A 26 -14.07 47.41 -17.58
N ARG A 27 -13.55 46.61 -18.53
CA ARG A 27 -14.37 45.65 -19.27
C ARG A 27 -14.77 44.48 -18.36
N PRO A 28 -15.92 43.83 -18.60
CA PRO A 28 -16.29 42.62 -17.87
C PRO A 28 -15.25 41.51 -18.05
N GLY A 29 -15.05 40.71 -17.00
CA GLY A 29 -14.21 39.52 -17.08
C GLY A 29 -12.71 39.78 -17.17
N LEU A 30 -12.18 40.89 -16.65
CA LEU A 30 -10.73 41.13 -16.53
C LEU A 30 -10.14 40.45 -15.28
N ALA A 31 -8.88 40.01 -15.37
CA ALA A 31 -8.20 39.29 -14.29
C ALA A 31 -7.64 40.24 -13.22
N GLU A 32 -7.65 41.53 -13.53
CA GLU A 32 -7.28 42.63 -12.67
C GLU A 32 -8.19 43.82 -13.01
N VAL A 33 -8.56 44.58 -12.00
CA VAL A 33 -9.32 45.83 -12.11
C VAL A 33 -8.34 46.99 -12.04
N ARG A 34 -8.43 47.91 -13.01
CA ARG A 34 -7.75 49.20 -12.93
C ARG A 34 -8.60 50.14 -12.10
N TYR A 35 -8.02 50.75 -11.07
CA TYR A 35 -8.76 51.67 -10.19
C TYR A 35 -7.96 52.94 -9.83
N ARG A 36 -6.77 53.12 -10.41
CA ARG A 36 -6.02 54.37 -10.26
C ARG A 36 -6.71 55.53 -10.96
N SER A 37 -6.85 56.64 -10.23
CA SER A 37 -7.32 57.92 -10.78
C SER A 37 -6.19 58.76 -11.42
N GLY A 38 -4.95 58.26 -11.42
CA GLY A 38 -3.77 58.84 -12.06
C GLY A 38 -2.49 58.17 -11.58
N VAL A 39 -1.36 58.43 -12.25
CA VAL A 39 -0.01 58.17 -11.71
C VAL A 39 0.66 59.47 -11.30
N HIS A 40 1.82 59.43 -10.65
CA HIS A 40 2.57 60.62 -10.22
C HIS A 40 2.61 61.73 -11.28
N GLY A 41 3.00 61.39 -12.51
CA GLY A 41 3.10 62.36 -13.60
C GLY A 41 1.77 63.03 -13.98
N ASP A 42 0.65 62.30 -13.88
CA ASP A 42 -0.68 62.86 -14.16
C ASP A 42 -1.15 63.81 -13.05
N PHE A 43 -0.88 63.47 -11.78
CA PHE A 43 -1.20 64.31 -10.63
C PHE A 43 -0.38 65.60 -10.65
N LEU A 44 0.94 65.50 -10.86
CA LEU A 44 1.82 66.67 -10.94
C LEU A 44 1.40 67.59 -12.10
N ALA A 45 1.18 67.03 -13.30
CA ALA A 45 0.71 67.80 -14.45
C ALA A 45 -0.62 68.50 -14.18
N SER A 46 -1.56 67.82 -13.51
CA SER A 46 -2.87 68.38 -13.15
C SER A 46 -2.76 69.52 -12.13
N MET A 47 -1.87 69.40 -11.15
CA MET A 47 -1.63 70.46 -10.17
C MET A 47 -0.93 71.68 -10.78
N LEU A 48 0.07 71.45 -11.65
CA LEU A 48 0.73 72.52 -12.41
C LEU A 48 -0.25 73.27 -13.34
N ALA A 49 -1.16 72.53 -13.99
CA ALA A 49 -2.23 73.12 -14.79
C ALA A 49 -3.16 74.00 -13.95
N ARG A 50 -3.58 73.52 -12.77
CA ARG A 50 -4.44 74.28 -11.85
C ARG A 50 -3.76 75.50 -11.25
N LEU A 51 -2.45 75.47 -11.05
CA LEU A 51 -1.66 76.59 -10.55
C LEU A 51 -1.70 77.80 -11.50
N SER A 52 -1.99 77.55 -12.78
CA SER A 52 -2.12 78.56 -13.84
C SER A 52 -3.59 78.86 -14.19
N SER A 53 -4.55 78.33 -13.43
CA SER A 53 -5.98 78.44 -13.75
C SER A 53 -6.65 79.65 -13.11
N ASP A 54 -7.60 80.25 -13.83
CA ASP A 54 -8.39 81.40 -13.36
C ASP A 54 -9.27 81.09 -12.13
N GLY A 55 -9.47 79.80 -11.83
CA GLY A 55 -10.24 79.33 -10.68
C GLY A 55 -9.50 79.46 -9.34
N GLN A 56 -8.21 79.81 -9.34
CA GLN A 56 -7.39 79.97 -8.13
C GLN A 56 -6.59 81.29 -8.15
N PRO A 57 -7.27 82.46 -8.17
CA PRO A 57 -6.62 83.76 -8.37
C PRO A 57 -5.59 84.10 -7.29
N ALA A 58 -5.76 83.58 -6.07
CA ALA A 58 -4.80 83.74 -4.98
C ALA A 58 -3.42 83.11 -5.28
N LEU A 59 -3.36 82.14 -6.19
CA LEU A 59 -2.12 81.43 -6.58
C LEU A 59 -1.47 82.01 -7.84
N ALA A 60 -2.09 83.00 -8.50
CA ALA A 60 -1.62 83.57 -9.77
C ALA A 60 -0.21 84.23 -9.70
N GLY A 61 0.26 84.53 -8.48
CA GLY A 61 1.62 85.03 -8.23
C GLY A 61 2.72 83.97 -8.36
N LEU A 62 2.39 82.67 -8.32
CA LEU A 62 3.33 81.56 -8.34
C LEU A 62 3.68 81.16 -9.79
N ARG A 63 4.58 81.90 -10.43
CA ARG A 63 4.85 81.82 -11.87
C ARG A 63 5.99 80.89 -12.29
N THR A 64 6.88 80.53 -11.37
CA THR A 64 8.02 79.65 -11.68
C THR A 64 7.56 78.21 -11.94
N ARG A 65 8.28 77.50 -12.81
CA ARG A 65 8.08 76.07 -13.11
C ARG A 65 9.38 75.28 -12.97
N ASP A 66 10.39 75.89 -12.35
CA ASP A 66 11.65 75.21 -12.06
C ASP A 66 11.46 74.14 -10.98
N GLY A 67 12.08 72.98 -11.19
CA GLY A 67 12.02 71.86 -10.24
C GLY A 67 12.62 72.19 -8.88
N ASP A 68 13.48 73.20 -8.80
CA ASP A 68 14.17 73.63 -7.58
C ASP A 68 13.33 74.62 -6.74
N ASP A 69 12.16 75.05 -7.22
CA ASP A 69 11.26 75.92 -6.46
C ASP A 69 10.46 75.15 -5.40
N LEU A 70 10.33 75.72 -4.20
CA LEU A 70 9.62 75.10 -3.08
C LEU A 70 8.16 74.76 -3.40
N THR A 71 7.47 75.57 -4.20
CA THR A 71 6.09 75.33 -4.62
C THR A 71 6.00 74.07 -5.48
N ILE A 72 6.93 73.92 -6.43
CA ILE A 72 6.97 72.78 -7.34
C ILE A 72 7.38 71.51 -6.58
N ALA A 73 8.35 71.60 -5.67
CA ALA A 73 8.72 70.51 -4.78
C ALA A 73 7.55 70.05 -3.89
N LEU A 74 6.71 70.96 -3.39
CA LEU A 74 5.51 70.61 -2.62
C LEU A 74 4.46 69.90 -3.49
N LEU A 75 4.25 70.37 -4.73
CA LEU A 75 3.36 69.69 -5.67
C LEU A 75 3.88 68.30 -6.05
N ASP A 76 5.18 68.16 -6.25
CA ASP A 76 5.83 66.88 -6.54
C ASP A 76 5.65 65.91 -5.38
N ALA A 77 5.94 66.33 -4.15
CA ALA A 77 5.71 65.54 -2.94
C ALA A 77 4.24 65.13 -2.78
N TRP A 78 3.29 66.01 -3.08
CA TRP A 78 1.87 65.68 -3.05
C TRP A 78 1.46 64.71 -4.18
N ALA A 79 2.05 64.84 -5.36
CA ALA A 79 1.83 63.91 -6.47
C ALA A 79 2.30 62.50 -6.11
N VAL A 80 3.44 62.37 -5.42
CA VAL A 80 3.92 61.10 -4.86
C VAL A 80 2.92 60.52 -3.87
N ALA A 81 2.41 61.34 -2.93
CA ALA A 81 1.40 60.89 -1.98
C ALA A 81 0.11 60.40 -2.68
N CYS A 82 -0.35 61.10 -3.72
CA CYS A 82 -1.50 60.67 -4.52
C CYS A 82 -1.25 59.36 -5.27
N ASP A 83 -0.07 59.19 -5.89
CA ASP A 83 0.28 57.94 -6.58
C ASP A 83 0.28 56.75 -5.62
N VAL A 84 0.92 56.90 -4.45
CA VAL A 84 0.94 55.87 -3.41
C VAL A 84 -0.48 55.53 -2.92
N LEU A 85 -1.32 56.52 -2.66
CA LEU A 85 -2.71 56.30 -2.23
C LEU A 85 -3.52 55.55 -3.29
N THR A 86 -3.40 55.93 -4.57
CA THR A 86 -4.15 55.28 -5.64
C THR A 86 -3.64 53.87 -5.94
N PHE A 87 -2.34 53.61 -5.77
CA PHE A 87 -1.78 52.26 -5.80
C PHE A 87 -2.42 51.35 -4.75
N TYR A 88 -2.49 51.78 -3.49
CA TYR A 88 -3.13 50.97 -2.45
C TYR A 88 -4.63 50.80 -2.68
N THR A 89 -5.33 51.84 -3.16
CA THR A 89 -6.76 51.76 -3.45
C THR A 89 -7.05 50.77 -4.58
N GLU A 90 -6.19 50.71 -5.61
CA GLU A 90 -6.28 49.72 -6.68
C GLU A 90 -6.04 48.30 -6.19
N ARG A 91 -5.07 48.07 -5.29
CA ARG A 91 -4.89 46.75 -4.69
C ARG A 91 -6.09 46.34 -3.85
N LEU A 92 -6.64 47.24 -3.03
CA LEU A 92 -7.86 46.99 -2.25
C LEU A 92 -9.06 46.68 -3.15
N ALA A 93 -9.21 47.38 -4.27
CA ALA A 93 -10.26 47.11 -5.26
C ALA A 93 -10.12 45.70 -5.85
N ASN A 94 -8.90 45.26 -6.17
CA ASN A 94 -8.65 43.90 -6.66
C ASN A 94 -8.97 42.83 -5.60
N GLU A 95 -8.71 43.09 -4.33
CA GLU A 95 -9.05 42.18 -3.23
C GLU A 95 -10.55 42.13 -2.89
N SER A 96 -11.36 43.07 -3.41
CA SER A 96 -12.79 43.17 -3.15
C SER A 96 -13.66 42.29 -4.05
N TYR A 97 -13.10 41.70 -5.11
CA TYR A 97 -13.84 40.81 -6.03
C TYR A 97 -13.23 39.43 -6.05
N LEU A 98 -14.07 38.40 -5.97
CA LEU A 98 -13.64 37.00 -5.94
C LEU A 98 -12.68 36.65 -7.07
N ARG A 99 -12.96 37.11 -8.29
CA ARG A 99 -12.16 36.77 -9.48
C ARG A 99 -10.74 37.36 -9.44
N THR A 100 -10.56 38.51 -8.80
CA THR A 100 -9.31 39.28 -8.80
C THR A 100 -8.56 39.22 -7.48
N ALA A 101 -9.20 38.78 -6.40
CA ALA A 101 -8.59 38.65 -5.09
C ALA A 101 -7.45 37.62 -5.13
N THR A 102 -6.29 38.03 -4.59
CA THR A 102 -5.07 37.22 -4.56
C THR A 102 -4.72 36.77 -3.15
N GLU A 103 -5.13 37.52 -2.13
CA GLU A 103 -4.85 37.21 -0.74
C GLU A 103 -5.85 36.18 -0.20
N ARG A 104 -5.33 35.19 0.52
CA ARG A 104 -6.15 34.12 1.15
C ARG A 104 -7.21 34.69 2.09
N THR A 105 -6.84 35.68 2.90
CA THR A 105 -7.76 36.32 3.85
C THR A 105 -8.92 37.01 3.14
N SER A 106 -8.68 37.68 2.01
CA SER A 106 -9.74 38.30 1.20
C SER A 106 -10.73 37.24 0.70
N LEU A 107 -10.22 36.13 0.15
CA LEU A 107 -11.07 35.02 -0.32
C LEU A 107 -11.88 34.38 0.81
N GLN A 108 -11.28 34.24 2.00
CA GLN A 108 -12.01 33.75 3.18
C GLN A 108 -13.13 34.69 3.59
N GLU A 109 -12.89 35.99 3.68
CA GLU A 109 -13.93 36.96 4.06
C GLU A 109 -15.03 37.05 2.99
N LEU A 110 -14.67 36.98 1.70
CA LEU A 110 -15.64 36.89 0.60
C LEU A 110 -16.44 35.58 0.64
N GLY A 111 -15.79 34.45 0.94
CA GLY A 111 -16.44 33.15 1.11
C GLY A 111 -17.41 33.12 2.29
N LYS A 112 -17.05 33.76 3.42
CA LYS A 112 -17.93 33.87 4.60
C LYS A 112 -19.26 34.56 4.30
N LEU A 113 -19.28 35.56 3.41
CA LEU A 113 -20.52 36.22 2.99
C LEU A 113 -21.54 35.24 2.41
N VAL A 114 -21.06 34.11 1.87
CA VAL A 114 -21.85 33.05 1.26
C VAL A 114 -21.80 31.74 2.04
N ALA A 115 -21.40 31.79 3.31
CA ALA A 115 -21.23 30.63 4.19
C ALA A 115 -20.33 29.52 3.60
N TYR A 116 -19.34 29.90 2.78
CA TYR A 116 -18.35 28.99 2.23
C TYR A 116 -17.05 29.07 3.05
N PRO A 117 -16.71 28.04 3.85
CA PRO A 117 -15.38 27.91 4.43
C PRO A 117 -14.41 27.35 3.39
N LEU A 118 -13.19 27.90 3.32
CA LEU A 118 -12.13 27.28 2.52
C LEU A 118 -11.82 25.88 3.06
N SER A 119 -11.65 24.90 2.18
CA SER A 119 -11.36 23.54 2.62
C SER A 119 -10.01 23.49 3.35
N PRO A 120 -9.98 22.96 4.59
CA PRO A 120 -8.74 22.82 5.33
C PRO A 120 -7.89 21.70 4.71
N GLY A 121 -6.59 21.69 5.03
CA GLY A 121 -5.80 20.51 4.75
C GLY A 121 -6.14 19.39 5.73
N VAL A 122 -6.13 18.16 5.26
CA VAL A 122 -6.50 16.96 6.01
C VAL A 122 -5.28 16.08 6.20
N ALA A 123 -5.19 15.44 7.36
CA ALA A 123 -4.14 14.49 7.67
C ALA A 123 -4.35 13.16 6.92
N ALA A 124 -3.24 12.63 6.41
CA ALA A 124 -3.19 11.24 5.96
C ALA A 124 -3.36 10.27 7.14
N ALA A 125 -3.76 9.04 6.84
CA ALA A 125 -3.89 7.97 7.81
C ALA A 125 -3.32 6.66 7.27
N THR A 126 -2.88 5.78 8.18
CA THR A 126 -2.36 4.45 7.85
C THR A 126 -2.47 3.51 9.05
N TRP A 127 -1.98 2.28 8.86
CA TRP A 127 -1.83 1.28 9.91
C TRP A 127 -0.34 1.04 10.17
N LEU A 128 0.07 1.10 11.44
CA LEU A 128 1.42 0.82 11.89
C LEU A 128 1.48 -0.61 12.44
N ALA A 129 2.45 -1.40 11.99
CA ALA A 129 2.81 -2.68 12.56
C ALA A 129 4.02 -2.54 13.49
N PHE A 130 3.87 -2.98 14.73
CA PHE A 130 4.90 -2.90 15.76
C PHE A 130 5.57 -4.26 15.96
N ALA A 131 6.90 -4.24 16.04
CA ALA A 131 7.69 -5.40 16.44
C ALA A 131 8.13 -5.23 17.89
N LEU A 132 7.78 -6.19 18.74
CA LEU A 132 8.27 -6.29 20.11
C LEU A 132 9.51 -7.19 20.20
N GLU A 133 10.33 -6.98 21.21
CA GLU A 133 11.41 -7.88 21.57
C GLU A 133 10.82 -9.17 22.17
N ARG A 134 11.26 -10.34 21.69
CA ARG A 134 10.89 -11.60 22.33
C ARG A 134 11.71 -11.74 23.61
N PRO A 135 11.08 -12.02 24.76
CA PRO A 135 11.81 -12.28 26.00
C PRO A 135 12.86 -13.38 25.74
N PRO A 136 14.13 -13.16 26.11
CA PRO A 136 15.12 -14.23 26.01
C PRO A 136 14.65 -15.40 26.89
N ALA A 137 14.78 -16.63 26.38
CA ALA A 137 14.59 -17.81 27.21
C ALA A 137 15.68 -17.79 28.29
N LEU A 138 15.32 -17.36 29.51
CA LEU A 138 16.26 -17.36 30.62
C LEU A 138 16.61 -18.82 30.92
N PRO A 139 17.89 -19.23 30.84
CA PRO A 139 18.28 -20.52 31.41
C PRO A 139 17.96 -20.48 32.90
N ALA A 140 17.49 -21.60 33.45
CA ALA A 140 17.28 -21.75 34.89
C ALA A 140 18.64 -21.61 35.61
N LEU A 141 19.02 -20.39 35.94
CA LEU A 141 20.19 -20.07 36.75
C LEU A 141 19.75 -19.66 38.14
N ASP A 142 20.60 -19.97 39.12
CA ASP A 142 20.48 -19.54 40.52
C ASP A 142 20.16 -18.04 40.62
N PRO A 143 19.42 -17.61 41.67
CA PRO A 143 18.89 -16.25 41.75
C PRO A 143 20.00 -15.21 41.54
N PRO A 144 19.88 -14.33 40.54
CA PRO A 144 20.89 -13.31 40.27
C PRO A 144 21.07 -12.36 41.46
N ASP A 145 22.29 -11.86 41.65
CA ASP A 145 22.60 -10.83 42.65
C ASP A 145 21.62 -9.64 42.53
N PRO A 146 21.13 -9.08 43.65
CA PRO A 146 20.27 -7.90 43.63
C PRO A 146 20.97 -6.75 42.89
N GLY A 147 20.44 -6.40 41.71
CA GLY A 147 20.99 -5.33 40.85
C GLY A 147 21.54 -5.78 39.48
N GLN A 148 21.63 -7.10 39.22
CA GLN A 148 21.99 -7.64 37.89
C GLN A 148 20.82 -8.27 37.12
N VAL A 149 19.59 -8.20 37.65
CA VAL A 149 18.40 -8.70 36.96
C VAL A 149 18.10 -7.77 35.77
N PRO A 150 18.20 -8.25 34.51
CA PRO A 150 17.72 -7.47 33.38
C PRO A 150 16.24 -7.13 33.59
N PRO A 151 15.76 -5.94 33.18
CA PRO A 151 14.33 -5.68 33.20
C PRO A 151 13.60 -6.77 32.40
N GLU A 152 12.68 -7.45 33.06
CA GLU A 152 11.86 -8.48 32.43
C GLU A 152 11.03 -7.84 31.32
N VAL A 153 11.22 -8.31 30.09
CA VAL A 153 10.38 -7.88 28.96
C VAL A 153 9.03 -8.57 29.14
N PRO A 154 7.92 -7.82 29.26
CA PRO A 154 6.63 -8.44 29.49
C PRO A 154 6.14 -9.20 28.24
N ASP A 155 5.40 -10.28 28.46
CA ASP A 155 4.79 -11.09 27.39
C ASP A 155 3.76 -10.29 26.56
N ALA A 156 3.19 -9.23 27.14
CA ALA A 156 2.31 -8.29 26.47
C ALA A 156 2.65 -6.84 26.85
N VAL A 157 2.63 -5.94 25.86
CA VAL A 157 2.87 -4.51 26.02
C VAL A 157 1.63 -3.74 25.59
N ILE A 158 1.15 -2.85 26.45
CA ILE A 158 0.12 -1.87 26.07
C ILE A 158 0.79 -0.72 25.33
N LEU A 159 0.47 -0.58 24.05
CA LEU A 159 0.86 0.56 23.22
C LEU A 159 -0.23 1.63 23.32
N PRO A 160 0.03 2.79 23.96
CA PRO A 160 -1.00 3.80 24.16
C PRO A 160 -1.35 4.56 22.87
N VAL A 161 -2.47 5.27 22.90
CA VAL A 161 -2.72 6.41 22.00
C VAL A 161 -1.61 7.43 22.22
N GLY A 162 -1.13 8.06 21.15
CA GLY A 162 -0.11 9.10 21.28
C GLY A 162 1.31 8.68 20.95
N LEU A 163 1.56 7.42 20.56
CA LEU A 163 2.90 6.97 20.18
C LEU A 163 3.31 7.57 18.85
N ARG A 164 4.42 8.31 18.86
CA ARG A 164 4.92 9.00 17.67
C ARG A 164 5.89 8.15 16.88
N VAL A 165 5.68 8.12 15.56
CA VAL A 165 6.52 7.47 14.57
C VAL A 165 6.84 8.46 13.47
N GLN A 166 8.08 8.50 13.02
CA GLN A 166 8.55 9.43 12.02
C GLN A 166 8.95 8.70 10.73
N SER A 167 8.71 9.36 9.60
CA SER A 167 9.14 8.88 8.30
C SER A 167 10.63 9.10 8.07
N VAL A 168 11.23 8.21 7.28
CA VAL A 168 12.58 8.43 6.73
C VAL A 168 12.42 9.21 5.42
N PRO A 169 12.82 10.50 5.36
CA PRO A 169 12.62 11.31 4.17
C PRO A 169 13.52 10.86 3.01
N GLY A 170 13.00 10.92 1.78
CA GLY A 170 13.81 10.83 0.58
C GLY A 170 14.62 12.12 0.31
N PRO A 171 15.45 12.15 -0.75
CA PRO A 171 16.20 13.35 -1.13
C PRO A 171 15.27 14.53 -1.41
N GLY A 172 15.40 15.61 -0.61
CA GLY A 172 14.58 16.82 -0.74
C GLY A 172 13.22 16.79 -0.01
N GLU A 173 12.89 15.69 0.67
CA GLU A 173 11.67 15.56 1.46
C GLU A 173 11.91 15.94 2.94
N GLN A 174 10.86 16.32 3.65
CA GLN A 174 10.89 16.54 5.09
C GLN A 174 10.32 15.33 5.83
N ALA A 175 10.88 15.02 6.99
CA ALA A 175 10.37 13.96 7.84
C ALA A 175 8.95 14.29 8.34
N GLN A 176 8.05 13.33 8.25
CA GLN A 176 6.65 13.46 8.65
C GLN A 176 6.40 12.65 9.90
N THR A 177 5.64 13.19 10.84
CA THR A 177 5.35 12.54 12.12
C THR A 177 3.92 12.03 12.12
N PHE A 178 3.75 10.76 12.51
CA PHE A 178 2.47 10.10 12.72
C PHE A 178 2.32 9.74 14.19
N GLU A 179 1.07 9.64 14.63
CA GLU A 179 0.72 9.31 16.00
C GLU A 179 -0.37 8.24 16.02
N THR A 180 -0.24 7.23 16.88
CA THR A 180 -1.29 6.23 17.11
C THR A 180 -2.55 6.90 17.64
N VAL A 181 -3.71 6.55 17.06
CA VAL A 181 -5.01 7.12 17.47
C VAL A 181 -5.85 6.15 18.30
N GLU A 182 -5.37 4.93 18.49
CA GLU A 182 -5.97 3.91 19.34
C GLU A 182 -4.90 3.26 20.22
N GLN A 183 -5.36 2.65 21.32
CA GLN A 183 -4.54 1.84 22.20
C GLN A 183 -4.67 0.38 21.77
N ILE A 184 -3.54 -0.34 21.74
CA ILE A 184 -3.53 -1.78 21.46
C ILE A 184 -2.72 -2.54 22.51
N GLU A 185 -3.12 -3.78 22.77
CA GLU A 185 -2.24 -4.77 23.39
C GLU A 185 -1.41 -5.44 22.28
N ALA A 186 -0.10 -5.35 22.38
CA ALA A 186 0.85 -5.93 21.45
C ALA A 186 1.64 -7.06 22.12
N ARG A 187 1.96 -8.11 21.35
CA ARG A 187 2.68 -9.29 21.86
C ARG A 187 3.79 -9.77 20.94
N PRO A 188 4.94 -10.24 21.45
CA PRO A 188 6.06 -10.66 20.62
C PRO A 188 5.76 -11.80 19.64
N GLU A 189 4.87 -12.73 19.99
CA GLU A 189 4.39 -13.82 19.16
C GLU A 189 3.60 -13.32 17.94
N TRP A 190 3.01 -12.12 18.00
CA TRP A 190 2.17 -11.54 16.93
C TRP A 190 2.91 -10.59 16.01
N ASN A 191 4.24 -10.47 16.16
CA ASN A 191 5.05 -9.52 15.41
C ASN A 191 4.90 -9.66 13.90
N ALA A 192 5.12 -10.87 13.37
CA ALA A 192 5.07 -11.19 11.95
C ALA A 192 4.88 -12.70 11.83
N LEU A 193 3.65 -13.13 11.58
CA LEU A 193 3.23 -14.52 11.51
C LEU A 193 3.20 -14.96 10.04
N PRO A 194 4.17 -15.76 9.56
CA PRO A 194 4.16 -16.23 8.18
C PRO A 194 2.91 -17.08 7.92
N VAL A 195 2.32 -16.98 6.73
CA VAL A 195 1.28 -17.93 6.32
C VAL A 195 1.95 -19.29 6.11
N VAL A 196 1.29 -20.35 6.57
CA VAL A 196 1.79 -21.72 6.43
C VAL A 196 2.03 -22.05 4.96
N ARG A 197 3.22 -22.56 4.67
CA ARG A 197 3.74 -22.81 3.32
C ARG A 197 3.71 -24.28 2.92
N THR A 198 3.10 -25.11 3.75
CA THR A 198 3.03 -26.55 3.60
C THR A 198 1.62 -27.03 3.90
N HIS A 199 1.28 -28.22 3.43
CA HIS A 199 0.03 -28.88 3.80
C HIS A 199 0.31 -30.34 4.14
N GLN A 200 -0.55 -30.92 4.97
CA GLN A 200 -0.41 -32.32 5.35
C GLN A 200 -0.48 -33.22 4.12
N TYR A 201 0.66 -33.85 3.81
CA TYR A 201 0.86 -34.75 2.68
C TYR A 201 1.93 -35.77 3.06
N LEU A 202 1.61 -36.59 4.08
CA LEU A 202 2.51 -37.64 4.57
C LEU A 202 2.27 -38.96 3.80
N PRO A 203 3.28 -39.85 3.73
CA PRO A 203 3.13 -41.21 3.21
C PRO A 203 2.00 -41.92 3.96
N ALA A 204 1.08 -42.51 3.20
CA ALA A 204 -0.07 -43.23 3.71
C ALA A 204 -0.55 -44.22 2.64
N LEU A 205 -1.45 -45.13 3.01
CA LEU A 205 -2.12 -46.05 2.10
C LEU A 205 -2.59 -45.33 0.82
N GLY A 206 -2.20 -45.85 -0.35
CA GLY A 206 -2.57 -45.26 -1.64
C GLY A 206 -1.58 -44.21 -2.19
N ARG A 207 -0.60 -43.75 -1.40
CA ARG A 207 0.40 -42.75 -1.84
C ARG A 207 1.49 -43.36 -2.71
N THR A 208 1.96 -42.59 -3.68
CA THR A 208 3.05 -42.95 -4.61
C THR A 208 4.26 -42.00 -4.52
N ASP A 209 4.22 -41.06 -3.58
CA ASP A 209 5.24 -40.03 -3.41
C ASP A 209 5.29 -39.51 -1.97
N ALA A 210 6.42 -38.90 -1.60
CA ALA A 210 6.65 -38.28 -0.30
C ALA A 210 7.68 -37.16 -0.37
N TRP A 211 7.70 -36.33 0.67
CA TRP A 211 8.70 -35.28 0.85
C TRP A 211 9.59 -35.59 2.04
N LEU A 212 10.89 -35.40 1.86
CA LEU A 212 11.93 -35.65 2.86
C LEU A 212 12.62 -34.34 3.24
N ASP A 213 13.01 -34.21 4.50
CA ASP A 213 13.74 -33.04 5.01
C ASP A 213 15.17 -33.00 4.49
N GLY A 214 15.59 -31.88 3.92
CA GLY A 214 16.94 -31.67 3.41
C GLY A 214 17.16 -32.05 1.94
N VAL A 215 18.34 -31.67 1.44
CA VAL A 215 18.76 -31.77 0.02
C VAL A 215 20.02 -32.61 -0.19
N GLY A 216 20.73 -32.95 0.90
CA GLY A 216 21.98 -33.72 0.91
C GLY A 216 21.79 -35.18 1.32
N LEU A 217 20.64 -35.78 1.01
CA LEU A 217 20.25 -37.10 1.51
C LEU A 217 20.96 -38.28 0.82
N ASN A 218 21.71 -38.01 -0.26
CA ASN A 218 22.36 -39.03 -1.11
C ASN A 218 21.39 -40.11 -1.60
N VAL A 219 20.14 -39.74 -1.86
CA VAL A 219 19.09 -40.63 -2.38
C VAL A 219 19.05 -40.49 -3.90
N ALA A 220 18.97 -41.61 -4.61
CA ALA A 220 18.96 -41.66 -6.06
C ALA A 220 17.82 -42.53 -6.60
N LYS A 221 17.50 -42.35 -7.89
CA LYS A 221 16.62 -43.25 -8.62
C LYS A 221 17.13 -44.69 -8.52
N GLY A 222 16.26 -45.61 -8.14
CA GLY A 222 16.54 -47.02 -7.95
C GLY A 222 16.85 -47.40 -6.51
N ASP A 223 17.08 -46.45 -5.61
CA ASP A 223 17.25 -46.73 -4.18
C ASP A 223 15.96 -47.30 -3.58
N ALA A 224 16.11 -48.10 -2.52
CA ALA A 224 14.99 -48.64 -1.78
C ALA A 224 14.72 -47.75 -0.55
N ILE A 225 13.48 -47.29 -0.42
CA ILE A 225 13.00 -46.55 0.74
C ILE A 225 12.03 -47.45 1.53
N LEU A 226 12.29 -47.62 2.82
CA LEU A 226 11.47 -48.34 3.78
C LEU A 226 10.68 -47.33 4.59
N PHE A 227 9.37 -47.47 4.63
CA PHE A 227 8.49 -46.79 5.57
C PHE A 227 8.10 -47.79 6.65
N ALA A 228 8.37 -47.46 7.91
CA ALA A 228 8.08 -48.32 9.06
C ALA A 228 7.69 -47.45 10.27
N GLU A 229 7.14 -48.07 11.32
CA GLU A 229 6.93 -47.44 12.63
C GLU A 229 8.04 -47.92 13.62
N ASP A 230 7.85 -47.69 14.92
CA ASP A 230 8.87 -47.93 15.96
C ASP A 230 9.22 -49.43 16.16
N ASP A 231 8.30 -50.36 15.88
CA ASP A 231 8.56 -51.81 15.88
C ASP A 231 8.26 -52.42 14.49
N PRO A 232 9.20 -52.32 13.53
CA PRO A 232 8.97 -52.71 12.15
C PRO A 232 8.62 -54.20 11.93
N ILE A 233 8.88 -55.07 12.92
CA ILE A 233 8.52 -56.50 12.82
C ILE A 233 7.01 -56.70 13.04
N ASN A 234 6.45 -55.97 13.99
CA ASN A 234 5.05 -56.13 14.41
C ASN A 234 4.14 -55.06 13.80
N ASP A 235 4.72 -53.93 13.40
CA ASP A 235 4.00 -52.80 12.83
C ASP A 235 3.95 -52.86 11.30
N PRO A 236 2.98 -52.18 10.67
CA PRO A 236 2.91 -52.14 9.22
C PRO A 236 4.08 -51.38 8.63
N TRP A 237 4.74 -52.01 7.66
CA TRP A 237 5.82 -51.41 6.89
C TRP A 237 5.56 -51.60 5.40
N ASP A 238 6.25 -50.80 4.60
CA ASP A 238 6.26 -50.95 3.15
C ASP A 238 7.62 -50.50 2.61
N VAL A 239 8.10 -51.13 1.55
CA VAL A 239 9.38 -50.80 0.92
C VAL A 239 9.18 -50.60 -0.57
N GLN A 240 9.61 -49.43 -1.04
CA GLN A 240 9.41 -49.00 -2.40
C GLN A 240 10.73 -48.64 -3.07
N LEU A 241 10.76 -48.85 -4.39
CA LEU A 241 11.92 -48.47 -5.19
C LEU A 241 11.65 -47.13 -5.85
N LEU A 242 12.57 -46.20 -5.66
CA LEU A 242 12.39 -44.85 -6.16
C LEU A 242 12.52 -44.82 -7.68
N THR A 243 11.51 -44.26 -8.34
CA THR A 243 11.48 -44.04 -9.79
C THR A 243 11.96 -42.64 -10.16
N GLU A 244 11.80 -41.67 -9.25
CA GLU A 244 12.22 -40.29 -9.39
C GLU A 244 12.65 -39.70 -8.04
N VAL A 245 13.63 -38.80 -8.09
CA VAL A 245 14.11 -38.00 -6.96
C VAL A 245 14.34 -36.58 -7.46
N ALA A 246 13.61 -35.61 -6.91
CA ALA A 246 13.72 -34.21 -7.26
C ALA A 246 14.13 -33.38 -6.03
N ILE A 247 15.22 -32.62 -6.17
CA ILE A 247 15.75 -31.78 -5.09
C ILE A 247 15.13 -30.38 -5.18
N ASP A 248 14.46 -29.94 -4.13
CA ASP A 248 13.98 -28.58 -3.94
C ASP A 248 14.92 -27.82 -2.99
N ALA A 249 15.95 -27.20 -3.60
CA ALA A 249 16.94 -26.41 -2.87
C ALA A 249 16.35 -25.16 -2.20
N ALA A 250 15.29 -24.58 -2.75
CA ALA A 250 14.70 -23.34 -2.22
C ALA A 250 13.93 -23.61 -0.92
N ARG A 251 13.28 -24.78 -0.81
CA ARG A 251 12.51 -25.18 0.37
C ARG A 251 13.24 -26.15 1.29
N MET A 252 14.51 -26.48 0.97
CA MET A 252 15.37 -27.43 1.68
C MET A 252 14.71 -28.81 1.83
N ARG A 253 14.15 -29.34 0.75
CA ARG A 253 13.43 -30.62 0.75
C ARG A 253 13.78 -31.47 -0.46
N THR A 254 13.53 -32.76 -0.37
CA THR A 254 13.66 -33.71 -1.50
C THR A 254 12.32 -34.41 -1.72
N HIS A 255 11.80 -34.34 -2.95
CA HIS A 255 10.62 -35.09 -3.39
C HIS A 255 11.04 -36.43 -3.95
N VAL A 256 10.40 -37.50 -3.48
CA VAL A 256 10.68 -38.87 -3.93
C VAL A 256 9.40 -39.52 -4.42
N VAL A 257 9.50 -40.25 -5.54
CA VAL A 257 8.36 -40.89 -6.21
C VAL A 257 8.67 -42.37 -6.44
N TRP A 258 7.65 -43.22 -6.36
CA TRP A 258 7.74 -44.65 -6.64
C TRP A 258 6.49 -45.14 -7.42
N GLU A 259 6.55 -46.35 -7.97
CA GLU A 259 5.55 -46.81 -8.95
C GLU A 259 4.27 -47.38 -8.31
N SER A 260 4.39 -48.15 -7.22
CA SER A 260 3.27 -48.86 -6.62
C SER A 260 2.78 -48.16 -5.36
N ALA A 261 1.48 -47.90 -5.27
CA ALA A 261 0.91 -47.26 -4.09
C ALA A 261 1.23 -48.05 -2.80
N LEU A 262 1.52 -47.34 -1.70
CA LEU A 262 1.77 -47.98 -0.42
C LEU A 262 0.55 -48.82 0.01
N GLY A 263 0.78 -50.09 0.36
CA GLY A 263 -0.26 -51.11 0.52
C GLY A 263 -0.63 -51.47 1.96
N SER A 264 0.25 -51.17 2.92
CA SER A 264 0.11 -51.59 4.32
C SER A 264 0.29 -50.48 5.34
N TYR A 265 0.66 -49.26 4.95
CA TYR A 265 1.01 -48.19 5.89
C TYR A 265 -0.23 -47.35 6.27
N PRO A 266 -0.83 -47.48 7.48
CA PRO A 266 -1.79 -46.50 7.97
C PRO A 266 -1.09 -45.13 8.10
N PRO A 267 -1.79 -43.99 8.15
CA PRO A 267 -1.13 -42.71 8.43
C PRO A 267 -0.56 -42.77 9.86
N PRO A 268 0.76 -42.93 10.03
CA PRO A 268 1.33 -43.07 11.36
C PRO A 268 1.28 -41.71 12.07
N ASN A 269 1.33 -41.73 13.41
CA ASN A 269 1.48 -40.49 14.18
C ASN A 269 2.84 -39.82 13.90
N GLU A 270 3.88 -40.61 13.59
CA GLU A 270 5.21 -40.16 13.18
C GLU A 270 5.75 -41.09 12.08
N PRO A 271 5.75 -40.70 10.79
CA PRO A 271 6.27 -41.56 9.73
C PRO A 271 7.79 -41.64 9.78
N ALA A 272 8.35 -42.81 10.15
CA ALA A 272 9.77 -43.08 9.99
C ALA A 272 10.04 -43.62 8.58
N ALA A 273 10.95 -42.96 7.86
CA ALA A 273 11.46 -43.41 6.58
C ALA A 273 12.94 -43.78 6.70
N PHE A 274 13.38 -44.78 5.96
CA PHE A 274 14.76 -45.21 5.91
C PHE A 274 15.16 -45.47 4.47
N VAL A 275 16.35 -45.05 4.07
CA VAL A 275 16.94 -45.48 2.80
C VAL A 275 17.85 -46.67 3.03
N LEU A 276 17.64 -47.75 2.28
CA LEU A 276 18.46 -48.96 2.32
C LEU A 276 19.64 -48.78 1.36
N ARG A 277 20.79 -48.38 1.90
CA ARG A 277 21.96 -47.92 1.13
C ARG A 277 22.62 -49.01 0.29
N LYS A 278 22.38 -50.29 0.60
CA LYS A 278 23.02 -51.41 -0.10
C LYS A 278 22.01 -52.41 -0.62
N ARG A 279 22.24 -52.83 -1.87
CA ARG A 279 21.63 -54.02 -2.49
C ARG A 279 22.70 -55.10 -2.62
N LEU A 280 22.53 -56.15 -1.83
CA LEU A 280 23.50 -57.21 -1.65
C LEU A 280 22.97 -58.49 -2.28
N ALA A 281 23.87 -59.22 -2.93
CA ALA A 281 23.57 -60.52 -3.51
C ALA A 281 23.73 -61.63 -2.45
N VAL A 282 22.84 -62.62 -2.50
CA VAL A 282 22.99 -63.85 -1.73
C VAL A 282 24.13 -64.69 -2.33
N PHE A 283 24.94 -65.33 -1.49
CA PHE A 283 26.01 -66.21 -1.93
C PHE A 283 25.48 -67.31 -2.85
N GLY A 284 26.07 -67.44 -4.04
CA GLY A 284 25.57 -68.32 -5.10
C GLY A 284 24.78 -67.59 -6.20
N HIS A 285 24.48 -66.30 -6.06
CA HIS A 285 23.81 -65.49 -7.11
C HIS A 285 24.51 -65.60 -8.48
N ASN A 286 25.84 -65.54 -8.48
CA ASN A 286 26.69 -65.67 -9.68
C ASN A 286 27.21 -67.10 -9.92
N ALA A 287 26.66 -68.11 -9.24
CA ALA A 287 27.08 -69.50 -9.47
C ALA A 287 26.90 -69.86 -10.96
N PRO A 288 27.72 -70.75 -11.54
CA PRO A 288 27.46 -71.28 -12.89
C PRO A 288 26.19 -72.15 -12.91
N VAL A 289 25.56 -72.31 -14.08
CA VAL A 289 24.38 -73.17 -14.22
C VAL A 289 24.80 -74.63 -14.03
N PHE A 290 24.22 -75.35 -13.06
CA PHE A 290 24.63 -76.72 -12.72
C PHE A 290 24.56 -77.67 -13.92
N ARG A 291 23.49 -77.56 -14.73
CA ARG A 291 23.32 -78.34 -15.95
C ARG A 291 24.34 -78.03 -17.05
N ALA A 292 24.96 -76.86 -17.03
CA ALA A 292 26.00 -76.48 -17.99
C ALA A 292 27.37 -77.11 -17.65
N MET A 293 27.56 -77.63 -16.44
CA MET A 293 28.76 -78.39 -16.09
C MET A 293 28.89 -79.66 -16.94
N ASN A 294 30.08 -80.24 -17.03
CA ASN A 294 30.23 -81.54 -17.71
C ASN A 294 29.71 -82.70 -16.82
N ALA A 295 29.37 -83.83 -17.44
CA ALA A 295 28.79 -84.98 -16.73
C ALA A 295 29.74 -85.55 -15.65
N THR A 296 31.06 -85.54 -15.92
CA THR A 296 32.09 -86.00 -14.98
C THR A 296 32.13 -85.15 -13.70
N PHE A 297 32.06 -83.83 -13.85
CA PHE A 297 32.03 -82.89 -12.73
C PHE A 297 30.78 -83.09 -11.88
N ARG A 298 29.59 -83.21 -12.49
CA ARG A 298 28.35 -83.42 -11.73
C ARG A 298 28.36 -84.75 -10.97
N ALA A 299 28.84 -85.83 -11.59
CA ALA A 299 28.98 -87.12 -10.93
C ALA A 299 29.98 -87.07 -9.76
N GLY A 300 31.11 -86.37 -9.93
CA GLY A 300 32.08 -86.15 -8.86
C GLY A 300 31.53 -85.27 -7.73
N TYR A 301 30.75 -84.24 -8.06
CA TYR A 301 30.09 -83.37 -7.09
C TYR A 301 29.11 -84.14 -6.21
N GLN A 302 28.32 -85.07 -6.78
CA GLN A 302 27.41 -85.92 -6.01
C GLN A 302 28.16 -86.76 -4.96
N VAL A 303 29.31 -87.34 -5.33
CA VAL A 303 30.16 -88.11 -4.40
C VAL A 303 30.71 -87.20 -3.30
N ALA A 304 31.17 -86.00 -3.64
CA ALA A 304 31.73 -85.05 -2.69
C ALA A 304 30.67 -84.42 -1.76
N ALA A 305 29.47 -84.15 -2.26
CA ALA A 305 28.37 -83.54 -1.51
C ALA A 305 27.68 -84.52 -0.55
N GLY A 306 27.87 -85.83 -0.73
CA GLY A 306 27.34 -86.86 0.18
C GLY A 306 25.81 -86.96 0.24
N ILE A 307 25.09 -86.40 -0.74
CA ILE A 307 23.63 -86.35 -0.83
C ILE A 307 23.21 -86.85 -2.22
N PRO A 308 22.08 -87.57 -2.37
CA PRO A 308 21.54 -87.91 -3.70
C PRO A 308 21.28 -86.65 -4.53
N VAL A 309 21.84 -86.58 -5.74
CA VAL A 309 21.69 -85.44 -6.65
C VAL A 309 21.07 -85.92 -7.96
N ASP A 310 20.03 -85.23 -8.44
CA ASP A 310 19.62 -85.38 -9.84
C ASP A 310 20.66 -84.70 -10.74
N LEU A 311 21.48 -85.51 -11.41
CA LEU A 311 22.54 -85.05 -12.31
C LEU A 311 22.01 -84.32 -13.55
N ASN A 312 20.70 -84.32 -13.80
CA ASN A 312 20.06 -83.57 -14.90
C ASN A 312 19.32 -82.31 -14.42
N ALA A 313 19.32 -82.02 -13.11
CA ALA A 313 18.65 -80.86 -12.55
C ALA A 313 19.18 -79.55 -13.17
N PRO A 314 18.29 -78.55 -13.38
CA PRO A 314 18.70 -77.26 -13.92
C PRO A 314 19.56 -76.45 -12.94
N GLN A 315 19.33 -76.60 -11.63
CA GLN A 315 20.00 -75.87 -10.54
C GLN A 315 20.85 -76.79 -9.67
N TRP A 316 21.69 -76.20 -8.81
CA TRP A 316 22.50 -76.95 -7.87
C TRP A 316 21.65 -77.67 -6.79
N PRO A 317 22.14 -78.76 -6.19
CA PRO A 317 21.52 -79.35 -5.00
C PRO A 317 21.49 -78.34 -3.84
N ASN A 318 20.37 -78.27 -3.10
CA ASN A 318 20.16 -77.32 -2.00
C ASN A 318 20.42 -75.84 -2.38
N PHE A 319 20.13 -75.47 -3.64
CA PHE A 319 20.33 -74.11 -4.15
C PHE A 319 19.21 -73.16 -3.71
N VAL A 320 19.12 -72.95 -2.40
CA VAL A 320 18.13 -72.08 -1.76
C VAL A 320 18.80 -70.79 -1.27
N ALA A 321 18.11 -69.67 -1.39
CA ALA A 321 18.63 -68.36 -0.97
C ALA A 321 18.74 -68.23 0.55
N VAL A 322 17.76 -68.77 1.26
CA VAL A 322 17.72 -68.76 2.72
C VAL A 322 17.56 -70.17 3.26
N THR A 323 18.06 -70.38 4.46
CA THR A 323 17.86 -71.59 5.25
C THR A 323 17.25 -71.22 6.60
N THR A 324 16.99 -72.21 7.44
CA THR A 324 16.48 -71.99 8.80
C THR A 324 17.45 -72.62 9.79
N ASP A 325 17.76 -71.91 10.88
CA ASP A 325 18.55 -72.48 11.97
C ASP A 325 17.72 -73.42 12.86
N ILE A 326 18.36 -74.04 13.86
CA ILE A 326 17.70 -74.95 14.81
C ILE A 326 16.62 -74.28 15.67
N ALA A 327 16.64 -72.94 15.75
CA ALA A 327 15.68 -72.15 16.51
C ALA A 327 14.53 -71.63 15.62
N GLY A 328 14.54 -71.91 14.32
CA GLY A 328 13.51 -71.45 13.39
C GLY A 328 13.80 -70.08 12.75
N ASN A 329 14.96 -69.47 13.01
CA ASN A 329 15.31 -68.17 12.45
C ASN A 329 15.76 -68.31 10.98
N THR A 330 15.48 -67.28 10.18
CA THR A 330 15.92 -67.24 8.79
C THR A 330 17.43 -66.99 8.73
N VAL A 331 18.17 -67.77 7.95
CA VAL A 331 19.62 -67.61 7.78
C VAL A 331 19.93 -67.33 6.32
N VAL A 332 20.60 -66.22 6.05
CA VAL A 332 21.04 -65.82 4.71
C VAL A 332 22.55 -65.58 4.70
N ASP A 333 23.23 -66.08 3.68
CA ASP A 333 24.65 -65.82 3.46
C ASP A 333 24.80 -64.81 2.33
N LEU A 334 25.38 -63.65 2.62
CA LEU A 334 25.65 -62.61 1.63
C LEU A 334 27.02 -62.82 1.00
N ASP A 335 27.14 -62.54 -0.30
CA ASP A 335 28.42 -62.61 -1.00
C ASP A 335 29.36 -61.48 -0.54
N GLY A 336 30.56 -61.83 -0.08
CA GLY A 336 31.56 -60.88 0.42
C GLY A 336 31.37 -60.41 1.88
N PRO A 337 32.34 -59.62 2.38
CA PRO A 337 32.30 -59.03 3.73
C PRO A 337 31.44 -57.75 3.77
N HIS A 338 30.42 -57.73 4.65
CA HIS A 338 29.55 -56.58 4.89
C HIS A 338 29.59 -56.19 6.38
N PRO A 339 30.59 -55.41 6.83
CA PRO A 339 30.75 -54.99 8.22
C PRO A 339 29.74 -53.96 8.70
N ASP A 340 29.11 -53.27 7.76
CA ASP A 340 28.10 -52.24 7.96
C ASP A 340 26.68 -52.78 8.17
N VAL A 341 26.46 -54.07 7.89
CA VAL A 341 25.24 -54.77 8.33
C VAL A 341 25.47 -55.27 9.75
N VAL A 342 24.90 -54.59 10.73
CA VAL A 342 25.16 -54.82 12.16
C VAL A 342 23.99 -55.52 12.86
N ARG A 343 24.26 -56.12 14.03
CA ARG A 343 23.21 -56.71 14.88
C ARG A 343 22.23 -55.61 15.32
N GLY A 344 20.94 -55.91 15.29
CA GLY A 344 19.85 -54.98 15.59
C GLY A 344 19.48 -54.03 14.44
N SER A 345 20.17 -54.11 13.29
CA SER A 345 19.77 -53.40 12.09
C SER A 345 18.70 -54.18 11.31
N TRP A 346 17.95 -53.44 10.50
CA TRP A 346 16.89 -53.96 9.66
C TRP A 346 17.38 -54.20 8.23
N LEU A 347 16.82 -55.22 7.58
CA LEU A 347 17.00 -55.45 6.15
C LEU A 347 15.74 -56.03 5.52
N VAL A 348 15.60 -55.85 4.21
CA VAL A 348 14.53 -56.44 3.41
C VAL A 348 15.12 -57.54 2.54
N LEU A 349 14.55 -58.73 2.61
CA LEU A 349 14.74 -59.77 1.60
C LEU A 349 13.67 -59.60 0.52
N SER A 350 14.09 -59.34 -0.71
CA SER A 350 13.19 -59.13 -1.85
C SER A 350 13.39 -60.25 -2.87
N GLN A 351 12.28 -60.89 -3.24
CA GLN A 351 12.18 -61.78 -4.38
C GLN A 351 11.25 -61.14 -5.42
N ASP A 352 11.82 -60.75 -6.55
CA ASP A 352 11.08 -60.14 -7.65
C ASP A 352 10.71 -61.22 -8.71
N GLY A 353 9.58 -61.05 -9.41
CA GLY A 353 9.14 -61.98 -10.47
C GLY A 353 8.03 -62.95 -10.07
N THR A 354 8.08 -64.21 -10.53
CA THR A 354 7.07 -65.22 -10.21
C THR A 354 7.14 -65.62 -8.73
N GLY A 355 6.11 -65.27 -7.95
CA GLY A 355 6.15 -65.41 -6.50
C GLY A 355 6.76 -64.20 -5.80
N PHE A 356 6.43 -62.99 -6.28
CA PHE A 356 6.84 -61.73 -5.67
C PHE A 356 6.62 -61.73 -4.16
N TYR A 357 7.68 -61.47 -3.40
CA TYR A 357 7.62 -61.37 -1.96
C TYR A 357 8.71 -60.44 -1.44
N ARG A 358 8.35 -59.58 -0.49
CA ARG A 358 9.30 -58.80 0.30
C ARG A 358 9.03 -59.08 1.77
N GLY A 359 10.07 -59.37 2.52
CA GLY A 359 10.00 -59.54 3.97
C GLY A 359 11.02 -58.65 4.66
N LEU A 360 10.59 -57.95 5.70
CA LEU A 360 11.46 -57.19 6.60
C LEU A 360 11.93 -58.11 7.73
N TYR A 361 13.22 -58.00 8.07
CA TYR A 361 13.87 -58.84 9.06
C TYR A 361 14.83 -58.03 9.93
N GLU A 362 14.95 -58.41 11.20
CA GLU A 362 16.00 -57.93 12.11
C GLU A 362 17.23 -58.83 12.04
N VAL A 363 18.42 -58.23 12.02
CA VAL A 363 19.67 -58.98 12.15
C VAL A 363 19.93 -59.33 13.62
N VAL A 364 19.64 -60.57 14.02
CA VAL A 364 19.89 -61.03 15.41
C VAL A 364 21.33 -61.49 15.62
N GLN A 365 21.99 -61.98 14.57
CA GLN A 365 23.39 -62.40 14.62
C GLN A 365 24.08 -62.19 13.28
N ARG A 366 25.36 -61.82 13.32
CA ARG A 366 26.25 -61.66 12.18
C ARG A 366 27.52 -62.49 12.39
N ALA A 367 27.94 -63.24 11.39
CA ALA A 367 29.23 -63.94 11.37
C ALA A 367 29.90 -63.83 10.00
N GLU A 368 31.23 -63.78 9.97
CA GLU A 368 32.00 -63.93 8.75
C GLU A 368 32.59 -65.33 8.67
N LEU A 369 32.43 -66.00 7.53
CA LEU A 369 32.97 -67.34 7.31
C LEU A 369 33.38 -67.53 5.85
N SER A 370 34.13 -68.59 5.57
CA SER A 370 34.45 -69.01 4.20
C SER A 370 33.49 -70.10 3.76
N ARG A 371 32.86 -69.93 2.60
CA ARG A 371 31.93 -70.91 2.01
C ARG A 371 32.44 -71.33 0.64
N ALA A 372 32.40 -72.64 0.36
CA ALA A 372 32.85 -73.23 -0.90
C ALA A 372 31.79 -74.21 -1.41
N GLU A 373 30.77 -73.67 -2.07
CA GLU A 373 29.60 -74.40 -2.59
C GLU A 373 29.22 -73.86 -3.97
N PHE A 374 28.42 -74.62 -4.73
CA PHE A 374 27.92 -74.20 -6.06
C PHE A 374 29.02 -73.90 -7.11
N GLY A 375 30.19 -74.54 -6.96
CA GLY A 375 31.32 -74.33 -7.86
C GLY A 375 32.03 -72.97 -7.67
N ILE A 376 31.74 -72.26 -6.58
CA ILE A 376 32.40 -71.00 -6.22
C ILE A 376 32.90 -71.07 -4.76
N SER A 377 33.94 -70.30 -4.45
CA SER A 377 34.46 -70.19 -3.09
C SER A 377 34.74 -68.74 -2.75
N GLY A 378 34.33 -68.30 -1.56
CA GLY A 378 34.56 -66.93 -1.12
C GLY A 378 34.29 -66.74 0.37
N LYS A 379 34.62 -65.54 0.85
CA LYS A 379 34.18 -65.07 2.17
C LYS A 379 32.72 -64.63 2.06
N VAL A 380 31.91 -65.00 3.04
CA VAL A 380 30.50 -64.63 3.13
C VAL A 380 30.22 -63.98 4.46
N THR A 381 29.20 -63.11 4.47
CA THR A 381 28.60 -62.58 5.69
C THR A 381 27.32 -63.36 5.97
N ARG A 382 27.35 -64.25 6.97
CA ARG A 382 26.17 -64.99 7.43
C ARG A 382 25.36 -64.12 8.39
N LEU A 383 24.08 -63.94 8.08
CA LEU A 383 23.12 -63.26 8.92
C LEU A 383 22.08 -64.26 9.41
N THR A 384 21.86 -64.30 10.71
CA THR A 384 20.67 -64.90 11.32
C THR A 384 19.66 -63.80 11.54
N LEU A 385 18.44 -64.03 11.09
CA LEU A 385 17.38 -63.04 10.93
C LEU A 385 16.12 -63.45 11.69
N ALA A 386 15.57 -62.51 12.47
CA ALA A 386 14.26 -62.63 13.08
C ALA A 386 13.20 -61.93 12.22
N GLY A 387 12.05 -62.58 12.04
CA GLY A 387 10.94 -62.09 11.22
C GLY A 387 10.04 -63.24 10.75
N THR A 388 9.06 -62.92 9.90
CA THR A 388 8.14 -63.93 9.36
C THR A 388 8.89 -64.91 8.45
N ALA A 389 8.84 -66.20 8.80
CA ALA A 389 9.45 -67.24 7.99
C ALA A 389 8.79 -67.31 6.61
N HIS A 390 9.60 -67.26 5.55
CA HIS A 390 9.14 -67.38 4.18
C HIS A 390 10.10 -68.26 3.38
N ALA A 391 9.55 -69.08 2.49
CA ALA A 391 10.35 -69.90 1.59
C ALA A 391 10.72 -69.08 0.35
N PHE A 392 11.96 -68.59 0.32
CA PHE A 392 12.51 -67.93 -0.86
C PHE A 392 13.02 -68.96 -1.86
N GLY A 393 13.09 -68.56 -3.13
CA GLY A 393 13.62 -69.34 -4.22
C GLY A 393 15.15 -69.45 -4.19
N THR A 394 15.75 -69.38 -5.37
CA THR A 394 17.20 -69.55 -5.52
C THR A 394 17.98 -68.27 -5.14
N PRO A 395 19.27 -68.36 -4.80
CA PRO A 395 20.11 -67.17 -4.55
C PRO A 395 20.12 -66.11 -5.67
N ARG A 396 19.70 -66.49 -6.90
CA ARG A 396 19.60 -65.56 -8.04
C ARG A 396 18.37 -64.67 -8.00
N GLU A 397 17.32 -65.16 -7.37
CA GLU A 397 16.00 -64.52 -7.34
C GLU A 397 15.85 -63.60 -6.13
N VAL A 398 16.76 -63.69 -5.15
CA VAL A 398 16.71 -62.92 -3.92
C VAL A 398 17.76 -61.82 -3.89
N THR A 399 17.32 -60.61 -3.61
CA THR A 399 18.15 -59.43 -3.32
C THR A 399 17.97 -59.04 -1.86
N VAL A 400 19.07 -58.68 -1.19
CA VAL A 400 19.05 -58.19 0.19
C VAL A 400 19.25 -56.69 0.19
N MET A 401 18.24 -55.93 0.61
CA MET A 401 18.32 -54.48 0.76
C MET A 401 18.63 -54.17 2.23
N ALA A 402 19.81 -53.62 2.52
CA ALA A 402 20.31 -53.45 3.88
C ALA A 402 20.97 -52.08 4.08
N VAL A 403 21.45 -51.83 5.31
CA VAL A 403 22.05 -50.55 5.74
C VAL A 403 21.01 -49.45 5.70
N ALA A 404 20.09 -49.51 6.67
CA ALA A 404 19.01 -48.55 6.84
C ALA A 404 19.52 -47.26 7.48
N ASP A 405 19.55 -46.18 6.70
CA ASP A 405 19.82 -44.84 7.20
C ASP A 405 18.50 -44.08 7.39
N PRO A 406 18.25 -43.46 8.57
CA PRO A 406 17.00 -42.76 8.82
C PRO A 406 16.86 -41.49 7.98
N LEU A 407 15.63 -41.21 7.59
CA LEU A 407 15.17 -40.03 6.84
C LEU A 407 13.98 -39.42 7.58
N THR A 408 13.92 -38.10 7.61
CA THR A 408 12.79 -37.37 8.19
C THR A 408 11.78 -37.06 7.09
N VAL A 409 10.58 -37.61 7.21
CA VAL A 409 9.46 -37.28 6.33
C VAL A 409 8.85 -35.95 6.76
N VAL A 410 8.50 -35.11 5.80
CA VAL A 410 7.93 -33.78 6.05
C VAL A 410 6.70 -33.51 5.17
N GLU A 411 5.91 -32.53 5.57
CA GLU A 411 4.76 -32.05 4.78
C GLU A 411 5.14 -31.61 3.36
N ALA A 412 4.20 -31.69 2.41
CA ALA A 412 4.45 -31.18 1.06
C ALA A 412 4.41 -29.65 1.04
N PRO A 413 5.20 -29.00 0.16
CA PRO A 413 5.02 -27.60 -0.17
C PRO A 413 3.58 -27.30 -0.62
N ASP A 414 3.05 -26.15 -0.18
CA ASP A 414 1.80 -25.60 -0.67
C ASP A 414 2.11 -24.33 -1.47
N ASP A 415 1.80 -24.37 -2.77
CA ASP A 415 1.96 -23.25 -3.69
C ASP A 415 0.62 -22.61 -4.07
N THR A 416 -0.48 -23.04 -3.46
CA THR A 416 -1.79 -22.43 -3.68
C THR A 416 -1.78 -20.98 -3.20
N ALA A 417 -2.36 -20.08 -3.98
CA ALA A 417 -2.45 -18.68 -3.60
C ALA A 417 -3.31 -18.51 -2.34
N VAL A 418 -2.92 -17.58 -1.48
CA VAL A 418 -3.63 -17.25 -0.24
C VAL A 418 -4.77 -16.30 -0.59
N GLY A 419 -5.99 -16.69 -0.24
CA GLY A 419 -7.22 -15.94 -0.48
C GLY A 419 -8.36 -16.46 0.40
N GLY A 420 -9.56 -15.90 0.24
CA GLY A 420 -10.74 -16.36 0.97
C GLY A 420 -10.76 -15.92 2.45
N PRO A 421 -11.63 -16.51 3.28
CA PRO A 421 -11.85 -16.05 4.66
C PRO A 421 -11.03 -16.81 5.72
N VAL A 422 -10.16 -17.74 5.35
CA VAL A 422 -9.38 -18.56 6.30
C VAL A 422 -7.91 -18.50 5.93
N VAL A 423 -7.07 -18.15 6.90
CA VAL A 423 -5.63 -18.09 6.78
C VAL A 423 -5.01 -18.88 7.92
N VAL A 424 -4.16 -19.87 7.61
CA VAL A 424 -3.40 -20.60 8.63
C VAL A 424 -2.02 -19.98 8.73
N VAL A 425 -1.61 -19.60 9.94
CA VAL A 425 -0.32 -18.95 10.21
C VAL A 425 0.60 -19.85 11.05
N ASP A 426 1.89 -19.71 10.80
CA ASP A 426 2.96 -20.42 11.48
C ASP A 426 3.38 -19.66 12.75
N GLY A 427 2.73 -19.99 13.85
CA GLY A 427 2.92 -19.37 15.17
C GLY A 427 1.64 -19.42 16.02
N ASP A 428 1.80 -19.12 17.31
CA ASP A 428 0.68 -19.05 18.24
C ASP A 428 0.05 -17.66 18.22
N ALA A 429 -1.19 -17.60 17.77
CA ALA A 429 -2.02 -16.40 17.75
C ALA A 429 -3.40 -16.67 18.37
N ALA A 430 -3.53 -17.73 19.17
CA ALA A 430 -4.81 -18.16 19.73
C ALA A 430 -5.41 -17.15 20.71
N GLU A 431 -4.57 -16.33 21.35
CA GLU A 431 -5.00 -15.25 22.24
C GLU A 431 -5.45 -13.98 21.50
N MET A 432 -5.41 -13.94 20.16
CA MET A 432 -5.96 -12.82 19.41
C MET A 432 -7.48 -12.76 19.62
N SER A 433 -7.95 -11.65 20.19
CA SER A 433 -9.38 -11.42 20.40
C SER A 433 -10.12 -11.36 19.07
N ALA A 434 -11.40 -11.75 19.09
CA ALA A 434 -12.32 -11.39 18.03
C ALA A 434 -12.32 -9.85 17.85
N ASP A 435 -12.61 -9.40 16.63
CA ASP A 435 -12.61 -7.97 16.26
C ASP A 435 -11.24 -7.29 16.23
N ARG A 436 -10.15 -7.99 16.54
CA ARG A 436 -8.80 -7.46 16.36
C ARG A 436 -8.53 -7.18 14.88
N THR A 437 -8.04 -5.98 14.59
CA THR A 437 -7.51 -5.63 13.27
C THR A 437 -6.08 -6.15 13.12
N VAL A 438 -5.80 -6.78 11.99
CA VAL A 438 -4.47 -7.23 11.59
C VAL A 438 -4.21 -6.80 10.15
N VAL A 439 -2.96 -6.85 9.71
CA VAL A 439 -2.60 -6.57 8.31
C VAL A 439 -1.97 -7.81 7.71
N LEU A 440 -2.54 -8.29 6.60
CA LEU A 440 -1.87 -9.28 5.76
C LEU A 440 -1.10 -8.52 4.67
N ALA A 441 0.19 -8.82 4.54
CA ALA A 441 1.04 -8.29 3.49
C ALA A 441 1.71 -9.43 2.72
N GLY A 442 1.95 -9.23 1.43
CA GLY A 442 2.64 -10.19 0.57
C GLY A 442 2.77 -9.66 -0.86
N THR A 443 3.14 -10.52 -1.80
CA THR A 443 3.15 -10.18 -3.23
C THR A 443 1.98 -10.83 -3.94
N ALA A 444 1.36 -10.11 -4.87
CA ALA A 444 0.40 -10.68 -5.81
C ALA A 444 1.10 -11.51 -6.91
N ALA A 445 0.32 -12.21 -7.73
CA ALA A 445 0.84 -13.07 -8.80
C ALA A 445 1.65 -12.32 -9.87
N ASP A 446 1.43 -11.01 -10.03
CA ASP A 446 2.19 -10.13 -10.93
C ASP A 446 3.50 -9.59 -10.30
N GLY A 447 3.82 -9.99 -9.07
CA GLY A 447 5.01 -9.57 -8.33
C GLY A 447 4.84 -8.24 -7.57
N THR A 448 3.68 -7.59 -7.64
CA THR A 448 3.44 -6.33 -6.91
C THR A 448 3.28 -6.59 -5.41
N ALA A 449 3.93 -5.78 -4.58
CA ALA A 449 3.72 -5.82 -3.13
C ALA A 449 2.34 -5.26 -2.80
N GLN A 450 1.57 -5.99 -2.01
CA GLN A 450 0.21 -5.63 -1.63
C GLN A 450 -0.03 -5.93 -0.15
N SER A 451 -0.90 -5.13 0.45
CA SER A 451 -1.38 -5.34 1.80
C SER A 451 -2.90 -5.18 1.87
N GLU A 452 -3.50 -5.81 2.87
CA GLU A 452 -4.92 -5.73 3.16
C GLU A 452 -5.13 -5.71 4.67
N VAL A 453 -5.90 -4.72 5.12
CA VAL A 453 -6.32 -4.58 6.52
C VAL A 453 -7.53 -5.46 6.72
N ILE A 454 -7.47 -6.38 7.68
CA ILE A 454 -8.50 -7.38 7.92
C ILE A 454 -8.84 -7.47 9.41
N THR A 455 -10.06 -7.91 9.70
CA THR A 455 -10.53 -8.10 11.07
C THR A 455 -10.70 -9.59 11.37
N ILE A 456 -10.15 -10.03 12.50
CA ILE A 456 -10.25 -11.41 12.96
C ILE A 456 -11.68 -11.68 13.47
N LYS A 457 -12.28 -12.77 12.98
CA LYS A 457 -13.51 -13.33 13.53
C LYS A 457 -13.19 -14.29 14.67
N THR A 458 -12.27 -15.23 14.45
CA THR A 458 -11.78 -16.19 15.45
C THR A 458 -10.33 -16.56 15.15
N ALA A 459 -9.54 -16.83 16.20
CA ALA A 459 -8.23 -17.45 16.12
C ALA A 459 -8.28 -18.77 16.90
N THR A 460 -7.79 -19.86 16.30
CA THR A 460 -7.86 -21.21 16.92
C THR A 460 -6.52 -21.91 16.79
N ARG A 461 -5.94 -22.32 17.92
CA ARG A 461 -4.72 -23.12 17.96
C ARG A 461 -5.00 -24.52 17.42
N ASN A 462 -4.21 -24.95 16.46
CA ASN A 462 -4.23 -26.30 15.92
C ASN A 462 -3.36 -27.22 16.81
N PRO A 463 -3.57 -28.55 16.76
CA PRO A 463 -2.76 -29.52 17.52
C PRO A 463 -1.26 -29.47 17.18
N ASP A 464 -0.91 -29.06 15.95
CA ASP A 464 0.47 -28.90 15.47
C ASP A 464 1.14 -27.60 15.93
N GLY A 465 0.46 -26.79 16.75
CA GLY A 465 0.97 -25.52 17.28
C GLY A 465 0.79 -24.32 16.35
N ARG A 466 0.27 -24.52 15.13
CA ARG A 466 -0.09 -23.43 14.22
C ARG A 466 -1.43 -22.80 14.62
N THR A 467 -1.77 -21.66 14.04
CA THR A 467 -3.05 -21.00 14.31
C THR A 467 -3.88 -20.83 13.05
N THR A 468 -5.14 -21.24 13.11
CA THR A 468 -6.14 -20.97 12.07
C THR A 468 -6.85 -19.65 12.38
N LEU A 469 -6.67 -18.65 11.52
CA LEU A 469 -7.35 -17.36 11.58
C LEU A 469 -8.55 -17.38 10.63
N THR A 470 -9.75 -17.23 11.18
CA THR A 470 -10.96 -16.98 10.38
C THR A 470 -11.23 -15.47 10.36
N LEU A 471 -11.39 -14.91 9.16
CA LEU A 471 -11.58 -13.50 8.91
C LEU A 471 -13.07 -13.14 8.88
N ARG A 472 -13.42 -11.90 9.24
CA ARG A 472 -14.80 -11.40 9.12
C ARG A 472 -15.26 -11.26 7.67
N SER A 473 -14.34 -10.87 6.81
CA SER A 473 -14.53 -10.74 5.36
C SER A 473 -13.44 -11.54 4.66
N ALA A 474 -13.77 -12.16 3.53
CA ALA A 474 -12.78 -12.84 2.71
C ALA A 474 -11.77 -11.82 2.16
N LEU A 475 -10.52 -12.26 2.00
CA LEU A 475 -9.50 -11.49 1.28
C LEU A 475 -10.02 -11.14 -0.11
N THR A 476 -9.93 -9.85 -0.45
CA THR A 476 -10.27 -9.32 -1.77
C THR A 476 -9.15 -9.52 -2.77
N LYS A 477 -7.91 -9.68 -2.27
CA LYS A 477 -6.70 -9.92 -3.05
C LYS A 477 -6.24 -11.37 -2.91
N SER A 478 -5.36 -11.79 -3.83
CA SER A 478 -4.74 -13.12 -3.84
C SER A 478 -3.23 -12.98 -3.76
N TYR A 479 -2.61 -13.71 -2.83
CA TYR A 479 -1.19 -13.56 -2.50
C TYR A 479 -0.39 -14.82 -2.80
N VAL A 480 0.85 -14.65 -3.25
CA VAL A 480 1.83 -15.73 -3.32
C VAL A 480 2.15 -16.19 -1.90
N ARG A 481 1.76 -17.43 -1.56
CA ARG A 481 1.79 -17.98 -0.20
C ARG A 481 3.13 -17.85 0.51
N ALA A 482 4.23 -18.10 -0.20
CA ALA A 482 5.57 -17.97 0.36
C ALA A 482 5.92 -16.56 0.85
N THR A 483 5.25 -15.53 0.35
CA THR A 483 5.48 -14.12 0.70
C THR A 483 4.47 -13.56 1.70
N ALA A 484 3.36 -14.27 1.93
CA ALA A 484 2.27 -13.78 2.77
C ALA A 484 2.63 -13.86 4.25
N VAL A 485 2.45 -12.74 4.95
CA VAL A 485 2.72 -12.57 6.39
C VAL A 485 1.57 -11.79 7.01
N VAL A 486 1.13 -12.21 8.20
CA VAL A 486 0.16 -11.51 9.01
C VAL A 486 0.87 -10.75 10.13
N PHE A 487 0.73 -9.42 10.13
CA PHE A 487 1.13 -8.56 11.23
C PHE A 487 -0.03 -8.46 12.23
N GLY A 488 0.17 -8.95 13.45
CA GLY A 488 -0.88 -8.96 14.49
C GLY A 488 -0.84 -7.75 15.43
N ASN A 489 0.32 -7.10 15.57
CA ASN A 489 0.50 -5.90 16.41
C ASN A 489 0.27 -4.63 15.59
N VAL A 490 -0.99 -4.37 15.22
CA VAL A 490 -1.33 -3.27 14.31
C VAL A 490 -2.18 -2.23 15.03
N ALA A 491 -1.80 -0.95 14.93
CA ALA A 491 -2.62 0.17 15.37
C ALA A 491 -2.82 1.20 14.25
N HIS A 492 -3.99 1.80 14.20
CA HIS A 492 -4.28 2.91 13.32
C HIS A 492 -3.50 4.16 13.75
N ALA A 493 -2.96 4.89 12.78
CA ALA A 493 -2.18 6.10 13.01
C ALA A 493 -2.58 7.21 12.03
N GLY A 494 -2.63 8.43 12.55
CA GLY A 494 -2.89 9.63 11.76
C GLY A 494 -1.64 10.47 11.63
N HIS A 495 -1.50 11.17 10.51
CA HIS A 495 -0.49 12.19 10.32
C HIS A 495 -0.67 13.33 11.33
N GLY A 496 0.44 13.88 11.79
CA GLY A 496 0.52 14.93 12.78
C GLY A 496 0.76 14.44 14.20
N GLN A 497 0.96 15.40 15.09
CA GLN A 497 1.23 15.19 16.51
C GLN A 497 0.30 16.02 17.39
N THR A 498 -0.08 15.48 18.54
CA THR A 498 -0.95 16.12 19.52
C THR A 498 -0.18 17.18 20.33
N ILE A 499 -0.79 18.35 20.44
CA ILE A 499 -0.31 19.52 21.18
C ILE A 499 -1.35 19.89 22.24
N THR A 500 -0.89 20.08 23.47
CA THR A 500 -1.68 20.68 24.55
C THR A 500 -1.13 22.08 24.83
N GLN A 501 -1.96 23.10 24.66
CA GLN A 501 -1.58 24.50 24.81
C GLN A 501 -2.49 25.21 25.82
N ILE A 502 -1.90 26.03 26.68
CA ILE A 502 -2.64 27.04 27.44
C ILE A 502 -2.86 28.23 26.51
N LEU A 503 -4.11 28.53 26.18
CA LEU A 503 -4.48 29.64 25.31
C LEU A 503 -4.45 30.98 26.06
N GLY A 504 -4.86 30.98 27.33
CA GLY A 504 -4.84 32.18 28.17
C GLY A 504 -5.84 32.15 29.32
N SER A 505 -6.21 33.34 29.79
CA SER A 505 -7.10 33.59 30.92
C SER A 505 -8.41 34.21 30.43
N GLY A 506 -9.54 33.60 30.78
CA GLY A 506 -10.87 34.15 30.50
C GLY A 506 -11.20 35.36 31.40
N ASP A 507 -12.07 36.24 30.90
CA ASP A 507 -12.68 37.35 31.65
C ASP A 507 -14.17 37.46 31.29
N ALA A 508 -15.07 36.99 32.16
CA ALA A 508 -16.52 36.95 31.90
C ALA A 508 -17.15 38.33 31.60
N ARG A 509 -16.44 39.44 31.86
CA ARG A 509 -16.90 40.79 31.53
C ARG A 509 -16.70 41.16 30.06
N ARG A 510 -15.79 40.49 29.36
CA ARG A 510 -15.41 40.82 27.97
C ARG A 510 -16.18 39.94 26.97
N PRO A 511 -16.94 40.52 26.03
CA PRO A 511 -17.54 39.78 24.92
C PRO A 511 -16.48 39.39 23.87
N PHE A 512 -16.77 38.39 23.04
CA PHE A 512 -15.96 38.00 21.87
C PHE A 512 -14.47 37.79 22.16
N GLN A 513 -14.17 37.21 23.33
CA GLN A 513 -12.79 36.96 23.69
C GLN A 513 -12.14 36.03 22.69
N THR A 514 -10.95 36.44 22.24
CA THR A 514 -10.20 35.78 21.17
C THR A 514 -8.87 35.31 21.72
N PHE A 515 -8.53 34.05 21.47
CA PHE A 515 -7.26 33.46 21.90
C PHE A 515 -6.56 32.76 20.73
N ALA A 516 -5.25 32.95 20.60
CA ALA A 516 -4.48 32.40 19.47
C ALA A 516 -4.04 30.96 19.72
N VAL A 517 -4.26 30.10 18.72
CA VAL A 517 -3.63 28.78 18.59
C VAL A 517 -2.22 29.01 18.03
N GLN A 518 -1.21 28.77 18.86
CA GLN A 518 0.16 29.21 18.58
C GLN A 518 0.92 28.28 17.64
N GLN A 519 0.57 26.99 17.64
CA GLN A 519 1.21 26.01 16.78
C GLN A 519 0.25 25.61 15.66
N GLY A 520 0.78 25.40 14.47
CA GLY A 520 0.01 25.03 13.31
C GLY A 520 0.87 24.43 12.21
N PRO A 521 0.25 24.04 11.09
CA PRO A 521 -1.19 24.15 10.82
C PRO A 521 -2.04 23.14 11.62
N LEU A 522 -3.25 23.54 12.03
CA LEU A 522 -4.21 22.71 12.76
C LEU A 522 -4.63 21.50 11.91
N THR A 523 -4.57 20.31 12.49
CA THR A 523 -4.98 19.08 11.82
C THR A 523 -6.49 18.94 11.74
N PHE A 524 -6.95 18.68 10.52
CA PHE A 524 -8.28 18.16 10.25
C PHE A 524 -8.20 16.68 9.89
N VAL A 525 -9.23 15.93 10.27
CA VAL A 525 -9.37 14.51 9.92
C VAL A 525 -10.58 14.33 9.00
N PRO A 526 -10.55 13.33 8.10
CA PRO A 526 -11.70 13.05 7.23
C PRO A 526 -12.96 12.72 8.04
N ASP A 527 -14.10 13.22 7.60
CA ASP A 527 -15.40 13.09 8.27
C ASP A 527 -16.56 12.99 7.25
N ASP A 528 -17.76 12.59 7.69
CA ASP A 528 -18.96 12.47 6.83
C ASP A 528 -19.79 13.77 6.72
N SER A 529 -19.40 14.81 7.45
CA SER A 529 -19.97 16.16 7.32
C SER A 529 -19.91 16.68 5.88
N PRO A 530 -20.75 17.67 5.51
CA PRO A 530 -20.74 18.25 4.17
C PRO A 530 -19.39 18.84 3.72
N SER A 531 -18.54 19.25 4.68
CA SER A 531 -17.16 19.68 4.39
C SER A 531 -16.21 18.51 4.09
N GLY A 532 -16.56 17.29 4.49
CA GLY A 532 -15.70 16.10 4.40
C GLY A 532 -14.54 16.05 5.38
N ALA A 533 -14.50 16.99 6.34
CA ALA A 533 -13.41 17.11 7.29
C ALA A 533 -13.87 17.80 8.59
N THR A 534 -13.31 17.34 9.71
CA THR A 534 -13.56 17.90 11.04
C THR A 534 -12.26 18.27 11.76
N SER A 535 -12.34 19.31 12.58
CA SER A 535 -11.24 19.86 13.36
C SER A 535 -10.86 18.94 14.50
N THR A 536 -9.56 18.77 14.76
CA THR A 536 -9.07 18.05 15.97
C THR A 536 -9.05 18.94 17.22
N LEU A 537 -9.37 20.23 17.08
CA LEU A 537 -9.31 21.20 18.16
C LEU A 537 -10.38 20.92 19.23
N ARG A 538 -9.93 20.71 20.46
CA ARG A 538 -10.77 20.68 21.65
C ARG A 538 -10.39 21.85 22.54
N VAL A 539 -11.37 22.66 22.94
CA VAL A 539 -11.16 23.80 23.83
C VAL A 539 -11.90 23.56 25.14
N GLU A 540 -11.19 23.78 26.24
CA GLU A 540 -11.72 23.68 27.58
C GLU A 540 -11.54 25.00 28.32
N VAL A 541 -12.55 25.38 29.11
CA VAL A 541 -12.47 26.50 30.06
C VAL A 541 -12.78 25.96 31.44
N ASP A 542 -11.82 26.09 32.36
CA ASP A 542 -11.89 25.51 33.72
C ASP A 542 -12.18 24.01 33.71
N GLY A 543 -11.60 23.28 32.75
CA GLY A 543 -11.77 21.83 32.59
C GLY A 543 -13.11 21.40 31.99
N VAL A 544 -13.94 22.36 31.53
CA VAL A 544 -15.19 22.04 30.82
C VAL A 544 -15.02 22.25 29.33
N CYS A 545 -15.35 21.24 28.53
CA CYS A 545 -15.30 21.29 27.07
C CYS A 545 -16.34 22.26 26.49
N TRP A 546 -15.92 23.00 25.47
CA TRP A 546 -16.78 23.86 24.65
C TRP A 546 -16.92 23.24 23.25
N SER A 547 -18.02 23.54 22.56
CA SER A 547 -18.30 23.01 21.22
C SER A 547 -17.86 23.99 20.14
N GLU A 548 -17.10 23.51 19.16
CA GLU A 548 -16.77 24.27 17.95
C GLU A 548 -18.00 24.33 17.04
N LEU A 549 -18.37 25.54 16.59
CA LEU A 549 -19.40 25.78 15.59
C LEU A 549 -18.84 26.60 14.43
N ALA A 550 -19.51 26.54 13.27
CA ALA A 550 -19.20 27.42 12.14
C ALA A 550 -19.62 28.88 12.39
N THR A 551 -20.65 29.09 13.20
CA THR A 551 -21.16 30.41 13.60
C THR A 551 -21.78 30.32 14.99
N THR A 552 -21.70 31.40 15.78
CA THR A 552 -22.43 31.54 17.04
C THR A 552 -23.89 31.99 16.82
N PHE A 553 -24.27 32.31 15.57
CA PHE A 553 -25.64 32.67 15.25
C PHE A 553 -26.58 31.48 15.52
N GLY A 554 -27.64 31.72 16.28
CA GLY A 554 -28.59 30.69 16.70
C GLY A 554 -28.28 30.05 18.06
N SER A 555 -27.09 30.28 18.62
CA SER A 555 -26.74 29.82 19.98
C SER A 555 -27.41 30.69 21.04
N ALA A 556 -27.88 30.06 22.11
CA ALA A 556 -28.47 30.71 23.27
C ALA A 556 -27.37 31.29 24.20
N PRO A 557 -27.71 32.25 25.10
CA PRO A 557 -26.77 32.83 26.05
C PRO A 557 -25.94 31.85 26.91
N PRO A 558 -26.49 30.71 27.40
CA PRO A 558 -25.72 29.78 28.23
C PRO A 558 -24.90 28.76 27.41
N ASP A 559 -25.03 28.74 26.08
CA ASP A 559 -24.41 27.71 25.24
C ASP A 559 -22.88 27.87 25.23
N ARG A 560 -22.17 26.81 25.61
CA ARG A 560 -20.70 26.79 25.65
C ARG A 560 -20.12 26.52 24.27
N VAL A 561 -20.15 27.54 23.42
CA VAL A 561 -19.74 27.45 22.02
C VAL A 561 -18.59 28.40 21.70
N PHE A 562 -17.76 28.01 20.75
CA PHE A 562 -16.75 28.88 20.15
C PHE A 562 -16.74 28.69 18.63
N VAL A 563 -16.16 29.65 17.93
CA VAL A 563 -15.86 29.54 16.49
C VAL A 563 -14.36 29.68 16.29
N THR A 564 -13.83 29.07 15.23
CA THR A 564 -12.44 29.30 14.82
C THR A 564 -12.36 30.34 13.71
N ARG A 565 -11.35 31.20 13.78
CA ARG A 565 -11.02 32.17 12.75
C ARG A 565 -9.60 31.94 12.28
N GLU A 566 -9.40 31.87 10.98
CA GLU A 566 -8.06 31.87 10.39
C GLU A 566 -7.57 33.32 10.31
N GLU A 567 -6.35 33.57 10.78
CA GLU A 567 -5.70 34.87 10.77
C GLU A 567 -4.73 34.98 9.57
N PRO A 568 -4.37 36.20 9.15
CA PRO A 568 -3.35 36.39 8.13
C PRO A 568 -2.05 35.66 8.49
N GLY A 569 -1.56 34.80 7.60
CA GLY A 569 -0.40 33.93 7.85
C GLY A 569 -0.73 32.49 8.26
N GLY A 570 -2.01 32.10 8.29
CA GLY A 570 -2.45 30.70 8.44
C GLY A 570 -2.54 30.20 9.88
N SER A 571 -2.29 31.06 10.87
CA SER A 571 -2.58 30.76 12.27
C SER A 571 -4.10 30.81 12.53
N ARG A 572 -4.55 30.17 13.61
CA ARG A 572 -5.97 30.14 13.99
C ARG A 572 -6.20 30.79 15.34
N SER A 573 -7.35 31.41 15.50
CA SER A 573 -7.82 31.96 16.77
C SER A 573 -9.18 31.36 17.14
N VAL A 574 -9.38 31.14 18.44
CA VAL A 574 -10.63 30.71 19.05
C VAL A 574 -11.38 31.96 19.51
N VAL A 575 -12.62 32.14 19.04
CA VAL A 575 -13.48 33.27 19.37
C VAL A 575 -14.71 32.78 20.11
N PHE A 576 -14.89 33.25 21.34
CA PHE A 576 -16.04 32.92 22.19
C PHE A 576 -17.24 33.84 21.96
N GLY A 577 -18.40 33.47 22.54
CA GLY A 577 -19.61 34.28 22.48
C GLY A 577 -19.55 35.62 23.23
N ASP A 578 -20.58 36.43 23.05
CA ASP A 578 -20.76 37.73 23.70
C ASP A 578 -21.69 37.68 24.92
N GLY A 579 -22.15 36.51 25.33
CA GLY A 579 -23.13 36.32 26.41
C GLY A 579 -24.58 36.52 25.98
N GLN A 580 -24.84 36.82 24.70
CA GLN A 580 -26.17 36.75 24.08
C GLN A 580 -26.23 35.61 23.06
N ARG A 581 -25.20 35.50 22.22
CA ARG A 581 -24.99 34.45 21.23
C ARG A 581 -23.82 33.57 21.68
N GLY A 582 -24.13 32.64 22.57
CA GLY A 582 -23.14 31.82 23.27
C GLY A 582 -22.57 32.47 24.53
N ALA A 583 -22.09 31.63 25.43
CA ALA A 583 -21.55 32.00 26.73
C ALA A 583 -20.20 32.71 26.60
N ARG A 584 -19.90 33.55 27.60
CA ARG A 584 -18.56 34.12 27.79
C ARG A 584 -17.73 33.15 28.63
N PRO A 585 -16.42 32.99 28.34
CA PRO A 585 -15.56 32.15 29.18
C PRO A 585 -15.50 32.73 30.59
N ALA A 586 -15.47 31.84 31.60
CA ALA A 586 -15.43 32.24 32.99
C ALA A 586 -14.10 32.96 33.31
N THR A 587 -14.15 33.88 34.29
CA THR A 587 -12.95 34.57 34.75
C THR A 587 -12.05 33.61 35.51
N GLY A 588 -10.81 33.46 35.05
CA GLY A 588 -9.83 32.57 35.69
C GLY A 588 -8.41 32.90 35.25
N SER A 589 -7.43 32.14 35.76
CA SER A 589 -6.02 32.27 35.38
C SER A 589 -5.58 31.03 34.61
N ASN A 590 -5.11 31.20 33.38
CA ASN A 590 -4.67 30.10 32.50
C ASN A 590 -5.72 28.98 32.37
N ASN A 591 -6.99 29.37 32.45
CA ASN A 591 -8.12 28.46 32.48
C ASN A 591 -8.63 28.07 31.10
N VAL A 592 -8.23 28.81 30.05
CA VAL A 592 -8.55 28.47 28.66
C VAL A 592 -7.43 27.60 28.10
N ARG A 593 -7.75 26.34 27.80
CA ARG A 593 -6.81 25.33 27.31
C ARG A 593 -7.31 24.74 26.00
N ALA A 594 -6.39 24.36 25.15
CA ALA A 594 -6.69 23.68 23.91
C ALA A 594 -5.82 22.43 23.74
N THR A 595 -6.45 21.36 23.27
CA THR A 595 -5.76 20.15 22.80
C THR A 595 -6.10 19.99 21.33
N TYR A 596 -5.09 19.90 20.48
CA TYR A 596 -5.26 19.83 19.03
C TYR A 596 -4.08 19.10 18.39
N ARG A 597 -4.20 18.72 17.12
CA ARG A 597 -3.08 18.13 16.38
C ARG A 597 -2.48 19.13 15.39
N ILE A 598 -1.20 18.98 15.11
CA ILE A 598 -0.50 19.72 14.04
C ILE A 598 0.10 18.75 13.03
N GLY A 599 -0.05 19.07 11.74
CA GLY A 599 0.36 18.21 10.62
C GLY A 599 -0.83 17.83 9.74
N ILE A 600 -0.75 18.22 8.48
CA ILE A 600 -1.78 18.02 7.44
C ILE A 600 -1.08 17.88 6.09
N GLY A 601 -1.87 17.65 5.05
CA GLY A 601 -1.39 17.84 3.69
C GLY A 601 -0.95 16.56 3.01
N THR A 602 -0.62 16.72 1.74
CA THR A 602 -0.15 15.63 0.86
C THR A 602 1.22 15.12 1.27
N GLY A 603 2.01 15.90 2.02
CA GLY A 603 3.27 15.46 2.60
C GLY A 603 3.14 14.22 3.48
N GLY A 604 1.98 14.03 4.13
CA GLY A 604 1.68 12.83 4.91
C GLY A 604 1.36 11.59 4.08
N ASN A 605 1.22 11.68 2.75
CA ASN A 605 0.97 10.51 1.91
C ASN A 605 2.29 9.77 1.66
N LEU A 606 2.46 8.62 2.29
CA LEU A 606 3.73 7.88 2.36
C LEU A 606 3.57 6.46 1.84
N ARG A 607 4.60 5.95 1.18
CA ARG A 607 4.67 4.58 0.68
C ARG A 607 4.83 3.59 1.84
N VAL A 608 4.56 2.32 1.56
CA VAL A 608 4.83 1.21 2.49
C VAL A 608 6.28 1.25 2.97
N GLY A 609 6.48 1.08 4.28
CA GLY A 609 7.80 1.01 4.93
C GLY A 609 8.52 2.36 5.14
N GLN A 610 7.99 3.49 4.68
CA GLN A 610 8.62 4.80 4.91
C GLN A 610 8.51 5.27 6.37
N LEU A 611 7.47 4.88 7.11
CA LEU A 611 7.32 5.14 8.55
C LEU A 611 8.02 4.04 9.33
N SER A 612 9.26 4.28 9.76
CA SER A 612 10.07 3.26 10.43
C SER A 612 10.83 3.73 11.67
N GLN A 613 10.79 5.02 12.00
CA GLN A 613 11.48 5.57 13.17
C GLN A 613 10.51 5.79 14.33
N ALA A 614 10.46 4.87 15.29
CA ALA A 614 9.73 5.09 16.54
C ALA A 614 10.43 6.18 17.38
N LEU A 615 9.75 7.31 17.59
CA LEU A 615 10.21 8.42 18.44
C LEU A 615 9.95 8.10 19.91
N ASP A 616 8.78 7.55 20.21
CA ASP A 616 8.44 7.05 21.54
C ASP A 616 8.71 5.54 21.61
N ARG A 617 9.43 5.10 22.64
CA ARG A 617 9.88 3.70 22.80
C ARG A 617 9.46 3.14 24.16
N PRO A 618 8.19 2.70 24.31
CA PRO A 618 7.79 1.93 25.49
C PRO A 618 8.66 0.67 25.62
N LEU A 619 8.79 0.16 26.86
CA LEU A 619 9.60 -1.02 27.14
C LEU A 619 9.15 -2.21 26.28
N GLY A 620 10.12 -2.92 25.68
CA GLY A 620 9.87 -4.06 24.79
C GLY A 620 9.61 -3.71 23.33
N LEU A 621 9.44 -2.43 22.94
CA LEU A 621 9.29 -2.05 21.54
C LEU A 621 10.64 -2.11 20.80
N LYS A 622 10.75 -3.02 19.81
CA LYS A 622 11.94 -3.20 18.97
C LYS A 622 11.90 -2.33 17.72
N GLY A 623 10.74 -2.18 17.09
CA GLY A 623 10.64 -1.43 15.83
C GLY A 623 9.20 -1.22 15.38
N VAL A 624 9.06 -0.42 14.33
CA VAL A 624 7.77 -0.09 13.73
C VAL A 624 7.92 0.01 12.21
N SER A 625 6.86 -0.31 11.49
CA SER A 625 6.75 -0.09 10.04
C SER A 625 5.30 0.21 9.67
N ASN A 626 5.05 0.89 8.55
CA ASN A 626 3.72 0.93 7.95
C ASN A 626 3.61 -0.13 6.84
N PRO A 627 2.94 -1.26 7.04
CA PRO A 627 2.72 -2.25 5.98
C PRO A 627 1.70 -1.79 4.93
N VAL A 628 0.93 -0.74 5.23
CA VAL A 628 -0.03 -0.11 4.33
C VAL A 628 0.48 1.30 4.00
N GLU A 629 0.20 1.79 2.80
CA GLU A 629 0.50 3.19 2.44
C GLU A 629 -0.27 4.14 3.36
N ALA A 630 0.33 5.30 3.67
CA ALA A 630 -0.39 6.40 4.26
C ALA A 630 -1.06 7.21 3.15
N THR A 631 -2.38 7.37 3.23
CA THR A 631 -3.18 8.03 2.19
C THR A 631 -4.23 8.94 2.81
N GLY A 632 -4.91 9.74 1.98
CA GLY A 632 -5.98 10.65 2.42
C GLY A 632 -5.48 12.01 2.91
N GLY A 633 -4.18 12.27 2.88
CA GLY A 633 -3.60 13.58 3.13
C GLY A 633 -3.91 14.54 1.99
N VAL A 634 -4.47 15.70 2.31
CA VAL A 634 -4.91 16.71 1.34
C VAL A 634 -4.41 18.07 1.80
N ASP A 635 -3.82 18.85 0.90
CA ASP A 635 -3.36 20.21 1.22
C ASP A 635 -4.55 21.17 1.37
N PRO A 636 -4.40 22.25 2.16
CA PRO A 636 -5.42 23.30 2.20
C PRO A 636 -5.75 23.82 0.80
N GLN A 637 -7.01 24.16 0.58
CA GLN A 637 -7.48 24.67 -0.70
C GLN A 637 -6.67 25.90 -1.11
N GLN A 638 -6.18 25.90 -2.35
CA GLN A 638 -5.40 27.01 -2.92
C GLN A 638 -6.32 28.16 -3.34
N GLU A 639 -5.77 29.36 -3.44
CA GLU A 639 -6.52 30.58 -3.77
C GLU A 639 -7.15 30.49 -5.17
N SER A 640 -6.47 29.85 -6.14
CA SER A 640 -7.03 29.62 -7.49
C SER A 640 -8.31 28.80 -7.46
N ASP A 641 -8.35 27.77 -6.64
CA ASP A 641 -9.43 26.81 -6.59
C ASP A 641 -10.58 27.39 -5.77
N ALA A 642 -10.27 28.09 -4.68
CA ALA A 642 -11.23 28.84 -3.88
C ALA A 642 -12.05 29.83 -4.74
N ARG A 643 -11.41 30.53 -5.70
CA ARG A 643 -12.11 31.46 -6.61
C ARG A 643 -13.16 30.78 -7.48
N LEU A 644 -12.98 29.50 -7.79
CA LEU A 644 -13.92 28.70 -8.58
C LEU A 644 -15.00 28.06 -7.70
N SER A 645 -14.64 27.66 -6.48
CA SER A 645 -15.53 26.91 -5.58
C SER A 645 -16.39 27.79 -4.65
N ILE A 646 -15.97 28.99 -4.28
CA ILE A 646 -16.78 29.90 -3.42
C ILE A 646 -18.20 30.14 -3.98
N PRO A 647 -18.41 30.40 -5.29
CA PRO A 647 -19.74 30.60 -5.84
C PRO A 647 -20.62 29.34 -5.82
N VAL A 648 -19.99 28.17 -5.72
CA VAL A 648 -20.65 26.85 -5.77
C VAL A 648 -21.54 26.63 -4.55
N GLY A 649 -21.09 27.03 -3.35
CA GLY A 649 -21.86 26.85 -2.11
C GLY A 649 -23.22 27.56 -2.11
N VAL A 650 -23.33 28.70 -2.81
CA VAL A 650 -24.60 29.44 -2.96
C VAL A 650 -25.58 28.73 -3.87
N ARG A 651 -25.09 27.96 -4.85
CA ARG A 651 -25.95 27.27 -5.83
C ARG A 651 -26.68 26.10 -5.21
N THR A 652 -26.03 25.38 -4.31
CA THR A 652 -26.58 24.16 -3.69
C THR A 652 -27.43 24.46 -2.45
N LEU A 653 -27.20 25.57 -1.73
CA LEU A 653 -27.85 25.88 -0.45
C LEU A 653 -27.83 24.70 0.55
N GLY A 654 -26.78 23.87 0.47
CA GLY A 654 -26.62 22.67 1.29
C GLY A 654 -27.44 21.44 0.85
N ARG A 655 -28.12 21.47 -0.31
CA ARG A 655 -28.82 20.31 -0.88
C ARG A 655 -28.43 20.05 -2.33
N ALA A 656 -28.34 18.78 -2.70
CA ALA A 656 -28.11 18.38 -4.09
C ALA A 656 -29.44 18.05 -4.78
N VAL A 657 -29.88 18.90 -5.73
CA VAL A 657 -31.15 18.74 -6.45
C VAL A 657 -30.91 18.61 -7.95
N SER A 658 -30.23 19.57 -8.56
CA SER A 658 -29.86 19.57 -9.97
C SER A 658 -28.60 18.71 -10.22
N LEU A 659 -28.36 18.27 -11.46
CA LEU A 659 -27.11 17.57 -11.80
C LEU A 659 -25.88 18.40 -11.46
N GLN A 660 -25.94 19.71 -11.72
CA GLN A 660 -24.86 20.61 -11.37
C GLN A 660 -24.64 20.60 -9.86
N ASP A 661 -25.71 20.57 -9.05
CA ASP A 661 -25.61 20.56 -7.59
C ASP A 661 -24.90 19.31 -7.07
N PHE A 662 -25.10 18.14 -7.69
CA PHE A 662 -24.40 16.92 -7.32
C PHE A 662 -22.89 17.01 -7.58
N ALA A 663 -22.49 17.58 -8.73
CA ALA A 663 -21.08 17.81 -9.04
C ALA A 663 -20.46 18.88 -8.13
N ASP A 664 -21.20 19.97 -7.91
CA ASP A 664 -20.84 21.10 -7.08
C ASP A 664 -20.67 20.71 -5.60
N PHE A 665 -21.57 19.88 -5.07
CA PHE A 665 -21.45 19.31 -3.72
C PHE A 665 -20.22 18.43 -3.60
N ALA A 666 -19.98 17.54 -4.57
CA ALA A 666 -18.80 16.68 -4.58
C ALA A 666 -17.51 17.51 -4.65
N LEU A 667 -17.48 18.59 -5.43
CA LEU A 667 -16.32 19.49 -5.54
C LEU A 667 -16.05 20.27 -4.23
N ALA A 668 -17.08 20.56 -3.43
CA ALA A 668 -16.92 21.19 -2.13
C ALA A 668 -16.44 20.23 -1.03
N PHE A 669 -16.47 18.92 -1.29
CA PHE A 669 -16.07 17.89 -0.34
C PHE A 669 -14.54 17.77 -0.29
N THR A 670 -13.97 17.79 0.92
CA THR A 670 -12.52 17.78 1.08
C THR A 670 -11.86 16.53 0.48
N GLY A 671 -10.79 16.74 -0.30
CA GLY A 671 -10.09 15.68 -1.03
C GLY A 671 -10.57 15.47 -2.47
N ILE A 672 -11.65 16.14 -2.88
CA ILE A 672 -12.11 16.14 -4.27
C ILE A 672 -11.66 17.43 -4.94
N GLY A 673 -11.01 17.30 -6.09
CA GLY A 673 -10.59 18.45 -6.91
C GLY A 673 -11.34 18.57 -8.22
N LYS A 674 -11.98 17.48 -8.67
CA LYS A 674 -12.73 17.43 -9.93
C LYS A 674 -13.98 16.58 -9.74
N ALA A 675 -15.11 17.06 -10.25
CA ALA A 675 -16.37 16.33 -10.21
C ALA A 675 -17.22 16.61 -11.45
N ALA A 676 -17.96 15.61 -11.91
CA ALA A 676 -18.99 15.73 -12.93
C ALA A 676 -20.14 14.79 -12.61
N ALA A 677 -21.38 15.20 -12.93
CA ALA A 677 -22.56 14.37 -12.69
C ALA A 677 -23.34 14.15 -13.99
N THR A 678 -23.76 12.91 -14.22
CA THR A 678 -24.57 12.48 -15.37
C THR A 678 -25.73 11.62 -14.89
N VAL A 679 -26.83 11.55 -15.65
CA VAL A 679 -27.92 10.59 -15.37
C VAL A 679 -27.78 9.38 -16.29
N LEU A 680 -27.73 8.20 -15.69
CA LEU A 680 -27.85 6.91 -16.38
C LEU A 680 -29.17 6.23 -16.05
N SER A 681 -29.62 5.31 -16.90
CA SER A 681 -30.77 4.46 -16.64
C SER A 681 -30.29 3.05 -16.33
N LEU A 682 -30.02 2.77 -15.06
CA LEU A 682 -29.48 1.47 -14.61
C LEU A 682 -30.61 0.57 -14.12
N ARG A 683 -30.79 -0.60 -14.74
CA ARG A 683 -31.89 -1.54 -14.40
C ARG A 683 -33.27 -0.88 -14.40
N GLY A 684 -33.50 0.04 -15.36
CA GLY A 684 -34.74 0.81 -15.49
C GLY A 684 -34.93 1.95 -14.47
N VAL A 685 -33.93 2.24 -13.63
CA VAL A 685 -33.99 3.32 -12.64
C VAL A 685 -33.03 4.45 -13.03
N ARG A 686 -33.56 5.68 -13.08
CA ARG A 686 -32.72 6.87 -13.25
C ARG A 686 -31.77 7.02 -12.07
N THR A 687 -30.48 6.97 -12.35
CA THR A 687 -29.41 7.01 -11.37
C THR A 687 -28.48 8.17 -11.72
N VAL A 688 -28.26 9.07 -10.76
CA VAL A 688 -27.25 10.11 -10.87
C VAL A 688 -25.89 9.46 -10.61
N VAL A 689 -25.01 9.49 -11.61
CA VAL A 689 -23.63 9.02 -11.50
C VAL A 689 -22.72 10.23 -11.37
N VAL A 690 -22.10 10.36 -10.21
CA VAL A 690 -21.12 11.41 -9.89
C VAL A 690 -19.73 10.82 -10.06
N THR A 691 -19.01 11.30 -11.06
CA THR A 691 -17.60 10.94 -11.31
C THR A 691 -16.70 11.94 -10.60
N ILE A 692 -15.73 11.44 -9.84
CA ILE A 692 -14.84 12.27 -9.00
C ILE A 692 -13.36 11.95 -9.21
N ALA A 693 -12.51 12.95 -9.03
CA ALA A 693 -11.06 12.82 -8.93
C ALA A 693 -10.50 13.78 -7.88
N ASP A 694 -9.29 13.51 -7.39
CA ASP A 694 -8.55 14.51 -6.62
C ASP A 694 -8.09 15.68 -7.52
N LYS A 695 -7.39 16.66 -6.94
CA LYS A 695 -6.90 17.84 -7.67
C LYS A 695 -5.90 17.49 -8.79
N ASP A 696 -5.15 16.41 -8.64
CA ASP A 696 -4.11 15.97 -9.57
C ASP A 696 -4.66 15.01 -10.64
N GLY A 697 -5.94 14.65 -10.54
CA GLY A 697 -6.65 13.78 -11.47
C GLY A 697 -6.51 12.28 -11.16
N PHE A 698 -6.09 11.93 -9.94
CA PHE A 698 -6.07 10.54 -9.47
C PHE A 698 -7.40 10.17 -8.80
N ALA A 699 -7.65 8.86 -8.73
CA ALA A 699 -8.78 8.33 -7.98
C ALA A 699 -8.62 8.64 -6.48
N PRO A 700 -9.62 9.26 -5.82
CA PRO A 700 -9.58 9.46 -4.38
C PRO A 700 -9.60 8.11 -3.64
N PRO A 701 -9.09 8.02 -2.40
CA PRO A 701 -9.17 6.80 -1.60
C PRO A 701 -10.60 6.30 -1.43
N ASP A 702 -10.82 4.98 -1.43
CA ASP A 702 -12.15 4.36 -1.32
C ASP A 702 -12.94 4.85 -0.09
N THR A 703 -12.23 5.13 1.01
CA THR A 703 -12.82 5.70 2.24
C THR A 703 -13.37 7.11 2.02
N THR A 704 -12.69 7.94 1.23
CA THR A 704 -13.18 9.27 0.81
C THR A 704 -14.39 9.13 -0.09
N VAL A 705 -14.37 8.20 -1.05
CA VAL A 705 -15.52 7.91 -1.93
C VAL A 705 -16.75 7.47 -1.12
N ALA A 706 -16.56 6.60 -0.13
CA ALA A 706 -17.63 6.13 0.75
C ALA A 706 -18.23 7.26 1.59
N ARG A 707 -17.38 8.08 2.25
CA ARG A 707 -17.86 9.23 3.05
C ARG A 707 -18.62 10.25 2.21
N LEU A 708 -18.10 10.61 1.03
CA LEU A 708 -18.81 11.50 0.11
C LEU A 708 -20.16 10.91 -0.31
N ARG A 709 -20.21 9.60 -0.61
CA ARG A 709 -21.46 8.92 -0.97
C ARG A 709 -22.49 9.03 0.16
N ASP A 710 -22.09 8.81 1.39
CA ASP A 710 -23.00 8.86 2.54
C ASP A 710 -23.43 10.29 2.86
N SER A 711 -22.51 11.27 2.76
CA SER A 711 -22.83 12.69 2.88
C SER A 711 -23.81 13.17 1.81
N LEU A 712 -23.57 12.81 0.54
CA LEU A 712 -24.48 13.10 -0.58
C LEU A 712 -25.86 12.49 -0.37
N ARG A 713 -25.96 11.26 0.14
CA ARG A 713 -27.25 10.63 0.46
C ARG A 713 -28.00 11.40 1.55
N GLY A 714 -27.30 11.94 2.55
CA GLY A 714 -27.91 12.77 3.59
C GLY A 714 -28.42 14.13 3.08
N GLN A 715 -27.83 14.66 2.00
CA GLN A 715 -28.10 16.00 1.48
C GLN A 715 -28.86 16.03 0.14
N SER A 716 -29.25 14.87 -0.39
CA SER A 716 -30.06 14.75 -1.61
C SER A 716 -31.46 14.20 -1.30
N ASP A 717 -32.34 14.13 -2.30
CA ASP A 717 -33.64 13.48 -2.15
C ASP A 717 -33.44 11.96 -1.93
N PRO A 718 -33.97 11.37 -0.84
CA PRO A 718 -33.81 9.94 -0.54
C PRO A 718 -34.30 8.98 -1.64
N HIS A 719 -35.16 9.44 -2.55
CA HIS A 719 -35.68 8.64 -3.66
C HIS A 719 -34.82 8.74 -4.92
N VAL A 720 -33.87 9.68 -4.98
CA VAL A 720 -32.92 9.79 -6.07
C VAL A 720 -31.76 8.84 -5.80
N ARG A 721 -31.59 7.84 -6.68
CA ARG A 721 -30.44 6.96 -6.60
C ARG A 721 -29.20 7.71 -7.09
N ALA A 722 -28.22 7.89 -6.21
CA ALA A 722 -26.92 8.43 -6.55
C ALA A 722 -25.82 7.38 -6.37
N VAL A 723 -24.89 7.33 -7.33
CA VAL A 723 -23.67 6.50 -7.29
C VAL A 723 -22.48 7.41 -7.49
N VAL A 724 -21.48 7.27 -6.62
CA VAL A 724 -20.22 8.01 -6.70
C VAL A 724 -19.14 7.05 -7.18
N LEU A 725 -18.44 7.40 -8.27
CA LEU A 725 -17.40 6.59 -8.88
C LEU A 725 -16.11 7.41 -9.07
N PRO A 726 -14.93 6.83 -8.80
CA PRO A 726 -13.67 7.46 -9.17
C PRO A 726 -13.53 7.51 -10.70
N VAL A 727 -12.83 8.52 -11.20
CA VAL A 727 -12.63 8.75 -12.64
C VAL A 727 -11.81 7.64 -13.30
N VAL A 728 -12.06 7.40 -14.59
CA VAL A 728 -11.18 6.57 -15.42
C VAL A 728 -10.15 7.48 -16.08
N LYS A 729 -8.87 7.32 -15.71
CA LYS A 729 -7.78 8.11 -16.29
C LYS A 729 -7.42 7.59 -17.67
N VAL A 730 -7.38 8.47 -18.67
CA VAL A 730 -6.97 8.15 -20.04
C VAL A 730 -5.86 9.09 -20.47
N ASP A 731 -4.82 8.51 -21.07
CA ASP A 731 -3.66 9.26 -21.53
C ASP A 731 -3.91 9.80 -22.95
N LEU A 732 -3.66 11.09 -23.13
CA LEU A 732 -3.59 11.76 -24.42
C LEU A 732 -2.18 11.58 -25.00
N ARG A 733 -2.11 11.20 -26.27
CA ARG A 733 -0.86 11.11 -27.04
C ARG A 733 -0.85 12.14 -28.15
N LEU A 734 0.29 12.79 -28.33
CA LEU A 734 0.45 13.82 -29.35
C LEU A 734 1.85 13.82 -29.95
N ALA A 735 1.94 14.32 -31.17
CA ALA A 735 3.20 14.48 -31.88
C ALA A 735 3.12 15.74 -32.71
N LEU A 736 4.14 16.59 -32.61
CA LEU A 736 4.17 17.86 -33.34
C LEU A 736 5.58 18.27 -33.71
N THR A 737 5.66 19.05 -34.78
CA THR A 737 6.85 19.80 -35.15
C THR A 737 6.61 21.30 -34.96
N VAL A 738 7.65 22.02 -34.55
CA VAL A 738 7.58 23.44 -34.21
C VAL A 738 8.66 24.18 -34.99
N ARG A 739 8.28 25.24 -35.72
CA ARG A 739 9.25 26.17 -36.30
C ARG A 739 9.60 27.22 -35.26
N THR A 740 10.86 27.28 -34.87
CA THR A 740 11.34 28.23 -33.86
C THR A 740 11.87 29.52 -34.50
N ASP A 741 11.90 30.60 -33.73
CA ASP A 741 12.57 31.85 -34.11
C ASP A 741 14.09 31.60 -34.15
N PRO A 742 14.76 31.83 -35.30
CA PRO A 742 16.21 31.61 -35.43
C PRO A 742 17.08 32.40 -34.43
N LEU A 743 16.54 33.44 -33.80
CA LEU A 743 17.22 34.23 -32.77
C LEU A 743 17.15 33.61 -31.37
N ARG A 744 16.41 32.51 -31.18
CA ARG A 744 16.26 31.80 -29.91
C ARG A 744 16.85 30.40 -29.98
N GLU A 745 17.24 29.87 -28.83
CA GLU A 745 17.71 28.49 -28.73
C GLU A 745 16.54 27.50 -28.89
N SER A 746 16.57 26.68 -29.94
CA SER A 746 15.47 25.77 -30.29
C SER A 746 15.11 24.82 -29.15
N ALA A 747 16.11 24.27 -28.44
CA ALA A 747 15.89 23.36 -27.31
C ALA A 747 15.09 24.02 -26.17
N ALA A 748 15.37 25.29 -25.88
CA ALA A 748 14.64 26.05 -24.86
C ALA A 748 13.19 26.32 -25.29
N VAL A 749 12.96 26.63 -26.57
CA VAL A 749 11.60 26.84 -27.13
C VAL A 749 10.80 25.53 -27.09
N LEU A 750 11.36 24.41 -27.55
CA LEU A 750 10.68 23.11 -27.51
C LEU A 750 10.37 22.69 -26.07
N SER A 751 11.30 22.90 -25.13
CA SER A 751 11.04 22.65 -23.70
C SER A 751 9.90 23.52 -23.16
N ALA A 752 9.83 24.80 -23.56
CA ALA A 752 8.75 25.70 -23.17
C ALA A 752 7.39 25.29 -23.78
N VAL A 753 7.37 24.79 -25.03
CA VAL A 753 6.17 24.22 -25.66
C VAL A 753 5.69 22.97 -24.92
N ALA A 754 6.61 22.05 -24.61
CA ALA A 754 6.28 20.86 -23.84
C ALA A 754 5.68 21.21 -22.47
N ALA A 755 6.28 22.20 -21.79
CA ALA A 755 5.79 22.69 -20.50
C ALA A 755 4.40 23.31 -20.64
N ALA A 756 4.18 24.21 -21.61
CA ALA A 756 2.89 24.87 -21.83
C ALA A 756 1.76 23.87 -22.14
N LEU A 757 2.03 22.87 -22.99
CA LEU A 757 1.06 21.82 -23.31
C LEU A 757 0.75 20.95 -22.08
N ARG A 758 1.75 20.56 -21.29
CA ARG A 758 1.52 19.83 -20.03
C ARG A 758 0.76 20.66 -19.00
N THR A 759 1.00 21.97 -18.93
CA THR A 759 0.28 22.87 -18.04
C THR A 759 -1.21 22.98 -18.39
N VAL A 760 -1.57 22.96 -19.68
CA VAL A 760 -2.97 23.09 -20.11
C VAL A 760 -3.68 21.74 -20.19
N TYR A 761 -2.99 20.69 -20.63
CA TYR A 761 -3.59 19.39 -20.94
C TYR A 761 -3.22 18.28 -19.96
N GLY A 762 -2.37 18.52 -18.96
CA GLY A 762 -2.08 17.53 -17.92
C GLY A 762 -3.35 17.15 -17.14
N HIS A 763 -3.38 15.95 -16.55
CA HIS A 763 -4.55 15.45 -15.80
C HIS A 763 -4.99 16.38 -14.67
N SER A 764 -4.04 17.07 -14.02
CA SER A 764 -4.34 18.08 -13.00
C SER A 764 -5.03 19.34 -13.54
N ALA A 765 -4.89 19.65 -14.84
CA ALA A 765 -5.46 20.86 -15.45
C ALA A 765 -6.81 20.62 -16.15
N VAL A 766 -7.04 19.42 -16.72
CA VAL A 766 -8.26 19.11 -17.47
C VAL A 766 -9.45 18.76 -16.57
N ASN A 767 -10.68 19.00 -17.04
CA ASN A 767 -11.89 18.61 -16.32
C ASN A 767 -12.42 17.25 -16.76
N VAL A 768 -13.18 16.58 -15.90
CA VAL A 768 -13.83 15.29 -16.20
C VAL A 768 -14.73 15.43 -17.43
N GLY A 769 -14.60 14.51 -18.38
CA GLY A 769 -15.39 14.50 -19.62
C GLY A 769 -15.03 15.60 -20.63
N ALA A 770 -13.98 16.41 -20.38
CA ALA A 770 -13.60 17.48 -21.29
C ALA A 770 -12.96 16.93 -22.58
N PRO A 771 -13.36 17.41 -23.78
CA PRO A 771 -12.72 17.03 -25.04
C PRO A 771 -11.43 17.81 -25.27
N VAL A 772 -10.49 17.23 -26.03
CA VAL A 772 -9.29 17.92 -26.51
C VAL A 772 -9.43 18.21 -28.00
N HIS A 773 -9.33 19.48 -28.36
CA HIS A 773 -9.45 19.94 -29.74
C HIS A 773 -8.08 20.22 -30.35
N GLN A 774 -7.86 19.76 -31.58
CA GLN A 774 -6.63 20.00 -32.34
C GLN A 774 -6.27 21.49 -32.42
N SER A 775 -7.24 22.34 -32.72
CA SER A 775 -7.02 23.79 -32.83
C SER A 775 -6.54 24.42 -31.53
N ALA A 776 -7.03 23.94 -30.38
CA ALA A 776 -6.62 24.44 -29.07
C ALA A 776 -5.19 24.01 -28.72
N VAL A 777 -4.80 22.78 -29.09
CA VAL A 777 -3.43 22.28 -28.91
C VAL A 777 -2.45 23.13 -29.73
N ILE A 778 -2.77 23.36 -31.00
CA ILE A 778 -1.98 24.22 -31.90
C ILE A 778 -1.88 25.64 -31.33
N ALA A 779 -3.00 26.23 -30.91
CA ALA A 779 -3.01 27.59 -30.35
C ALA A 779 -2.17 27.70 -29.07
N THR A 780 -2.22 26.68 -28.20
CA THR A 780 -1.42 26.65 -26.96
C THR A 780 0.07 26.60 -27.26
N ALA A 781 0.49 25.75 -28.19
CA ALA A 781 1.89 25.69 -28.63
C ALA A 781 2.33 26.99 -29.32
N ALA A 782 1.47 27.56 -30.19
CA ALA A 782 1.76 28.78 -30.93
C ALA A 782 1.85 30.04 -30.05
N ALA A 783 1.24 30.03 -28.87
CA ALA A 783 1.31 31.14 -27.91
C ALA A 783 2.67 31.23 -27.17
N VAL A 784 3.52 30.21 -27.27
CA VAL A 784 4.82 30.19 -26.59
C VAL A 784 5.80 31.16 -27.27
N PRO A 785 6.41 32.11 -26.52
CA PRO A 785 7.37 33.05 -27.10
C PRO A 785 8.54 32.36 -27.80
N GLY A 786 8.72 32.64 -29.08
CA GLY A 786 9.74 32.00 -29.93
C GLY A 786 9.20 30.95 -30.89
N VAL A 787 7.91 30.65 -30.86
CA VAL A 787 7.24 29.79 -31.84
C VAL A 787 6.78 30.64 -33.04
N VAL A 788 7.23 30.25 -34.24
CA VAL A 788 6.88 30.89 -35.53
C VAL A 788 5.87 30.06 -36.32
N GLY A 789 5.78 28.75 -36.04
CA GLY A 789 4.82 27.84 -36.66
C GLY A 789 4.71 26.54 -35.88
N VAL A 790 3.56 25.89 -35.98
CA VAL A 790 3.27 24.60 -35.33
C VAL A 790 2.57 23.71 -36.35
N ASP A 791 3.02 22.47 -36.48
CA ASP A 791 2.34 21.42 -37.23
C ASP A 791 2.09 20.25 -36.29
N LEU A 792 0.83 19.88 -36.13
CA LEU A 792 0.41 18.80 -35.23
C LEU A 792 0.24 17.54 -36.07
N ASP A 793 1.20 16.63 -35.96
CA ASP A 793 1.24 15.38 -36.73
C ASP A 793 0.28 14.32 -36.17
N ARG A 794 0.12 14.27 -34.84
CA ARG A 794 -0.73 13.30 -34.13
C ARG A 794 -1.45 13.92 -32.95
N LEU A 795 -2.68 13.46 -32.75
CA LEU A 795 -3.50 13.74 -31.58
C LEU A 795 -4.51 12.60 -31.43
N TYR A 796 -4.30 11.73 -30.44
CA TYR A 796 -5.11 10.54 -30.23
C TYR A 796 -5.10 10.11 -28.76
N ARG A 797 -6.01 9.21 -28.37
CA ARG A 797 -6.04 8.61 -27.03
C ARG A 797 -5.15 7.37 -26.98
N ALA A 798 -4.50 7.13 -25.84
CA ALA A 798 -3.84 5.86 -25.59
C ALA A 798 -4.84 4.71 -25.68
N GLY A 799 -4.47 3.65 -26.41
CA GLY A 799 -5.36 2.53 -26.75
C GLY A 799 -5.91 2.59 -28.19
N ASP A 800 -5.97 3.77 -28.80
CA ASP A 800 -6.31 3.92 -30.22
C ASP A 800 -5.05 3.83 -31.11
N ALA A 801 -5.24 3.57 -32.40
CA ALA A 801 -4.18 3.66 -33.39
C ALA A 801 -3.68 5.12 -33.53
N PRO A 802 -2.34 5.35 -33.60
CA PRO A 802 -1.79 6.68 -33.76
C PRO A 802 -2.37 7.38 -34.98
N SER A 803 -2.98 8.55 -34.75
CA SER A 803 -3.71 9.30 -35.77
C SER A 803 -3.76 10.80 -35.42
N LEU A 804 -4.10 11.62 -36.40
CA LEU A 804 -4.42 13.04 -36.19
C LEU A 804 -5.93 13.21 -36.11
N GLN A 805 -6.48 13.22 -34.90
CA GLN A 805 -7.90 13.47 -34.69
C GLN A 805 -8.17 14.97 -34.54
N GLN A 806 -9.22 15.49 -35.21
CA GLN A 806 -9.64 16.89 -35.02
C GLN A 806 -10.09 17.17 -33.58
N ARG A 807 -10.67 16.15 -32.93
CA ARG A 807 -11.12 16.19 -31.55
C ARG A 807 -11.04 14.80 -30.93
N VAL A 808 -10.35 14.70 -29.80
CA VAL A 808 -10.32 13.50 -28.97
C VAL A 808 -11.34 13.67 -27.86
N LEU A 809 -12.28 12.72 -27.75
CA LEU A 809 -13.36 12.77 -26.76
C LEU A 809 -12.98 11.94 -25.53
N ALA A 810 -13.18 12.51 -24.34
CA ALA A 810 -13.29 11.72 -23.12
C ALA A 810 -14.67 11.05 -23.10
N MET A 811 -14.74 9.76 -22.78
CA MET A 811 -16.03 9.07 -22.63
C MET A 811 -16.80 9.65 -21.45
N ALA A 812 -18.10 9.93 -21.65
CA ALA A 812 -18.99 10.24 -20.55
C ALA A 812 -19.24 8.99 -19.70
N ALA A 813 -19.72 9.18 -18.47
CA ALA A 813 -20.24 8.08 -17.67
C ALA A 813 -21.31 7.34 -18.48
N HIS A 814 -21.25 6.01 -18.48
CA HIS A 814 -22.09 5.14 -19.29
C HIS A 814 -22.36 3.83 -18.54
N ASP A 815 -23.29 3.02 -19.02
CA ASP A 815 -23.58 1.71 -18.47
C ASP A 815 -22.88 0.60 -19.27
N GLN A 816 -22.35 -0.39 -18.57
CA GLN A 816 -21.82 -1.62 -19.13
C GLN A 816 -22.56 -2.79 -18.49
N GLY A 817 -23.57 -3.33 -19.18
CA GLY A 817 -24.38 -4.44 -18.65
C GLY A 817 -25.11 -4.07 -17.35
N ASP A 818 -25.77 -2.91 -17.30
CA ASP A 818 -26.45 -2.35 -16.12
C ASP A 818 -25.54 -1.95 -14.94
N GLU A 819 -24.22 -2.05 -15.09
CA GLU A 819 -23.26 -1.50 -14.14
C GLU A 819 -22.77 -0.13 -14.60
N PRO A 820 -22.71 0.88 -13.71
CA PRO A 820 -22.25 2.20 -14.09
C PRO A 820 -20.73 2.24 -14.21
N VAL A 821 -20.25 2.78 -15.33
CA VAL A 821 -18.85 3.12 -15.58
C VAL A 821 -18.69 4.63 -15.47
N ALA A 822 -17.62 5.07 -14.79
CA ALA A 822 -17.34 6.48 -14.58
C ALA A 822 -16.99 7.20 -15.89
N ALA A 823 -17.12 8.53 -15.89
CA ALA A 823 -16.58 9.34 -16.97
C ALA A 823 -15.05 9.30 -17.00
N GLU A 824 -14.46 9.62 -18.15
CA GLU A 824 -13.03 9.65 -18.34
C GLU A 824 -12.42 11.02 -18.02
N LEU A 825 -11.16 11.01 -17.57
CA LEU A 825 -10.28 12.18 -17.49
C LEU A 825 -9.16 12.03 -18.53
N LEU A 826 -9.34 12.70 -19.67
CA LEU A 826 -8.39 12.68 -20.78
C LEU A 826 -7.31 13.75 -20.59
N GLY A 827 -6.09 13.34 -20.29
CA GLY A 827 -4.98 14.27 -20.02
C GLY A 827 -3.64 13.79 -20.57
N LEU A 828 -2.70 14.71 -20.76
CA LEU A 828 -1.36 14.47 -21.28
C LEU A 828 -0.42 14.03 -20.15
N PRO A 829 0.09 12.78 -20.16
CA PRO A 829 1.06 12.33 -19.16
C PRO A 829 2.46 12.90 -19.43
N ALA A 830 3.41 12.67 -18.51
CA ALA A 830 4.78 13.15 -18.64
C ALA A 830 5.47 12.65 -19.91
N ASP A 831 5.24 11.39 -20.29
CA ASP A 831 5.75 10.73 -21.49
C ASP A 831 4.80 10.85 -22.69
N GLY A 832 3.79 11.72 -22.65
CA GLY A 832 2.69 11.75 -23.62
C GLY A 832 3.03 12.23 -25.04
N PHE A 833 4.29 12.63 -25.30
CA PHE A 833 4.75 13.03 -26.63
C PHE A 833 5.36 11.83 -27.35
N ASP A 834 4.83 11.46 -28.52
CA ASP A 834 5.51 10.51 -29.42
C ASP A 834 6.80 11.15 -29.96
N TRP A 835 6.69 12.42 -30.34
CA TRP A 835 7.82 13.32 -30.63
C TRP A 835 7.42 14.79 -30.47
N LEU A 836 8.43 15.62 -30.24
CA LEU A 836 8.36 17.07 -30.28
C LEU A 836 9.69 17.57 -30.87
N TRP A 837 9.66 17.94 -32.15
CA TRP A 837 10.88 18.28 -32.91
C TRP A 837 10.79 19.67 -33.51
N GLU A 838 11.95 20.18 -33.92
CA GLU A 838 12.02 21.39 -34.74
C GLU A 838 11.68 21.05 -36.20
N MET A 839 10.91 21.94 -36.86
CA MET A 839 10.67 21.84 -38.30
C MET A 839 11.97 22.09 -39.06
N THR A 840 12.38 21.12 -39.88
CA THR A 840 13.53 21.21 -40.79
C THR A 840 13.27 22.09 -41.99
#